data_AF-A0AA88VPJ0-F1
#
_entry.id   AF-A0AA88VPJ0-F1
#
_cell.length_a   1.000
_cell.length_b   1.000
_cell.length_c   1.000
_cell.angle_alpha   90.00
_cell.angle_beta   90.00
_cell.angle_gamma   90.00
#
_symmetry.space_group_name_H-M   'P 1'
#
loop_
_entity.id
_entity.type
_entity.pdbx_description
1 polymer ?
#
loop_
_entity_poly.entity_id
_entity_poly.type
_entity_poly.pdbx_seq_one_letter_code
_entity_poly.pdbx_strand_id
1 'polypeptide(L)'
;MHICMRINVLYNLCLHHPVNRGSREMGKAMQALFVTLLFSFATLSHSLPLSTNSRWIVEEPAGDRVKFACVNWAAHLKPMLAEGLDKQPLSAIARHVALMGFNCVRLTWATFMFTRYSNLTVAQSFHNLGLKEAMAGLEKYNPGLLDLTVIDAQKAVIEELGAHGVMVVLDNQMTTPMWCCSDDDGNGFFGDKYFNPKEWLRGLAIVAKRYKDTSMVVAMSLRNELRGPRQNETEWYRYVRKGALTIHHVNPNLLVLVSGLAYDTDFTFLKTKPLGLKLDKKLVYEAHRYSFTDSQSDLWLNQSVNLVCDMVITEVKNKTGFLVTGSNPTPLFVSEFGVNQMGVNQADNLFLSCFLAYLAELDLDWALWALQGSYYLRQGSLDTEETYGMLTANWTQLRSPQFHEKLQLIQQKIQDPKSRKSENKIMYHPMSGRCVRVDRNETHASDCWGMSHWSHDGDGTPVKLVGTPWCLTALGDGLPVILTSECYSEESTWRLVSGSKFQMANKDENGTDLCMDYDPSYSSTVLTKKCICSADDDSSNCLENPESQWPRPGRHENAPSGTFVGRRDGLFKQPLPSHSSPVYDLLLPLSFSEQAIYNGYQYRQALFEHWNLMTLALHSDDPIRGIIVTTLSIILLVILVFVITFPHTHQVLSTKSRWIIDAKSGQRVKLTCVNWPGHLRPMIPEGLQKKPLKDIVENVTLMGFNCVRLTWATHMFTRAAYTSLTVAQSLDRLNLKAANAGLAENNPQLLDLTLIDCQEAVINELGAHDIMVVLDNHVSQPEWCCSDNDGNGFFGDTYFRPKEWLKGLTLVAKRYKHNPSVVAMSMRNELRGPRQNGEAWYHYIQEGATAIQLENPKVLVIVSGLSFETDLSFLKKKPLRLSLNTKLVYEAHWYAFGDPPEKWLFQTNQFCASITQWFMSQSGFVLGGENPAPLFLSEFGKDQRGANEAENRYFSCLMATVAERDLDWAYWGLQGSYMLREGQVEMEEPYGLFDANWENARNSTFLDRLQHVLKMTQGMPFFSSSSKSKDSRYCVIYHPQSGKCLQADRGNVSATNCHHWSLWSHDGDGSPIWLRRNSGCLAAVGDGQPAVVTTNCSSQQCLWRYVSSSKLHLAAKDDQGRDLCLEWNSSNSTIVTKKCVCLGDDLNDVPWCSEDPTRQWFKLISTNKK
;
A
#
# COMPACT_ATOMS: atom_id res chain seq x y z
N MET A 1 -10.21 15.93 33.27
CA MET A 1 -10.90 16.37 34.51
C MET A 1 -11.47 17.81 34.43
N HIS A 2 -10.93 18.72 33.60
CA HIS A 2 -11.48 20.09 33.43
C HIS A 2 -12.72 20.22 32.53
N ILE A 3 -13.15 19.15 31.84
CA ILE A 3 -14.35 19.15 30.98
C ILE A 3 -15.64 18.88 31.77
N CYS A 4 -15.57 18.19 32.93
CA CYS A 4 -16.76 17.89 33.73
C CYS A 4 -17.31 19.09 34.51
N MET A 5 -16.50 20.13 34.77
CA MET A 5 -16.98 21.33 35.49
C MET A 5 -17.71 22.35 34.61
N ARG A 6 -17.55 22.30 33.28
CA ARG A 6 -18.22 23.25 32.37
C ARG A 6 -19.60 22.79 31.87
N ILE A 7 -19.98 21.53 32.12
CA ILE A 7 -21.31 21.00 31.74
C ILE A 7 -22.37 21.23 32.84
N ASN A 8 -21.95 21.38 34.11
CA ASN A 8 -22.88 21.65 35.22
C ASN A 8 -23.52 23.06 35.18
N VAL A 9 -22.91 24.02 34.47
CA VAL A 9 -23.43 25.39 34.36
C VAL A 9 -24.55 25.50 33.31
N LEU A 10 -24.54 24.63 32.28
CA LEU A 10 -25.57 24.59 31.24
C LEU A 10 -26.82 23.80 31.66
N TYR A 11 -26.70 22.91 32.65
CA TYR A 11 -27.83 22.09 33.11
C TYR A 11 -28.78 22.86 34.06
N ASN A 12 -28.29 23.88 34.78
CA ASN A 12 -29.10 24.65 35.75
C ASN A 12 -29.97 25.76 35.13
N LEU A 13 -29.86 26.02 33.82
CA LEU A 13 -30.62 27.08 33.13
C LEU A 13 -31.94 26.61 32.49
N CYS A 14 -32.27 25.32 32.53
CA CYS A 14 -33.45 24.76 31.83
C CYS A 14 -34.58 24.21 32.73
N LEU A 15 -34.58 24.45 34.04
CA LEU A 15 -35.63 23.95 34.94
C LEU A 15 -36.48 25.07 35.55
N HIS A 16 -37.17 25.83 34.71
CA HIS A 16 -38.34 26.62 35.11
C HIS A 16 -39.48 26.47 34.10
N HIS A 17 -39.99 25.24 33.91
CA HIS A 17 -41.36 24.99 33.48
C HIS A 17 -41.78 23.55 33.87
N PRO A 18 -43.04 23.31 34.26
CA PRO A 18 -43.48 22.02 34.75
C PRO A 18 -43.74 21.08 33.58
N VAL A 19 -42.94 20.02 33.43
CA VAL A 19 -43.14 18.99 32.39
C VAL A 19 -43.36 17.62 33.03
N ASN A 20 -44.39 16.95 32.52
CA ASN A 20 -45.01 15.71 32.98
C ASN A 20 -44.07 14.51 33.19
N ARG A 21 -44.56 13.57 34.02
CA ARG A 21 -43.95 12.28 34.42
C ARG A 21 -43.30 11.44 33.30
N GLY A 22 -43.65 11.64 32.02
CA GLY A 22 -43.07 10.92 30.88
C GLY A 22 -41.64 11.32 30.52
N SER A 23 -41.19 12.54 30.85
CA SER A 23 -39.85 13.03 30.48
C SER A 23 -38.71 12.43 31.31
N ARG A 24 -39.01 11.94 32.53
CA ARG A 24 -38.04 11.29 33.43
C ARG A 24 -37.65 9.86 32.99
N GLU A 25 -38.55 9.15 32.32
CA GLU A 25 -38.30 7.81 31.78
C GLU A 25 -37.45 7.89 30.49
N MET A 26 -37.75 8.86 29.60
CA MET A 26 -36.91 9.12 28.40
C MET A 26 -35.49 9.58 28.74
N GLY A 27 -35.31 10.39 29.78
CA GLY A 27 -33.99 10.84 30.22
C GLY A 27 -33.10 9.69 30.76
N LYS A 28 -33.69 8.72 31.47
CA LYS A 28 -32.99 7.52 31.95
C LYS A 28 -32.67 6.55 30.81
N ALA A 29 -33.58 6.41 29.84
CA ALA A 29 -33.34 5.59 28.65
C ALA A 29 -32.21 6.17 27.78
N MET A 30 -32.16 7.50 27.60
CA MET A 30 -31.07 8.17 26.86
C MET A 30 -29.72 8.07 27.59
N GLN A 31 -29.69 8.17 28.93
CA GLN A 31 -28.46 7.98 29.70
C GLN A 31 -27.94 6.55 29.60
N ALA A 32 -28.82 5.54 29.70
CA ALA A 32 -28.46 4.15 29.51
C ALA A 32 -27.92 3.91 28.09
N LEU A 33 -28.58 4.45 27.06
CA LEU A 33 -28.17 4.34 25.66
C LEU A 33 -26.79 4.97 25.42
N PHE A 34 -26.53 6.14 26.01
CA PHE A 34 -25.27 6.89 25.88
C PHE A 34 -24.10 6.17 26.59
N VAL A 35 -24.36 5.54 27.75
CA VAL A 35 -23.38 4.71 28.45
C VAL A 35 -23.09 3.41 27.68
N THR A 36 -24.11 2.76 27.11
CA THR A 36 -23.88 1.60 26.23
C THR A 36 -23.17 1.95 24.93
N LEU A 37 -23.43 3.13 24.33
CA LEU A 37 -22.69 3.60 23.16
C LEU A 37 -21.21 3.89 23.52
N LEU A 38 -20.95 4.51 24.66
CA LEU A 38 -19.58 4.75 25.16
C LEU A 38 -18.79 3.44 25.39
N PHE A 39 -19.46 2.37 25.84
CA PHE A 39 -18.83 1.04 25.95
C PHE A 39 -18.69 0.31 24.59
N SER A 40 -19.51 0.64 23.60
CA SER A 40 -19.47 0.03 22.26
C SER A 40 -18.37 0.61 21.36
N PHE A 41 -17.92 1.83 21.63
CA PHE A 41 -16.78 2.46 20.94
C PHE A 41 -15.42 2.15 21.59
N ALA A 42 -15.38 1.36 22.67
CA ALA A 42 -14.15 1.00 23.38
C ALA A 42 -13.45 -0.26 22.83
N THR A 43 -14.00 -1.00 21.87
CA THR A 43 -13.52 -2.35 21.51
C THR A 43 -12.61 -2.42 20.27
N LEU A 44 -11.75 -1.44 20.05
CA LEU A 44 -10.67 -1.55 19.06
C LEU A 44 -9.37 -1.11 19.74
N SER A 45 -8.59 -2.11 20.19
CA SER A 45 -7.27 -2.10 20.85
C SER A 45 -7.32 -2.70 22.26
N HIS A 46 -7.48 -4.02 22.37
CA HIS A 46 -7.21 -4.72 23.64
C HIS A 46 -6.31 -5.92 23.34
N SER A 47 -5.06 -5.92 23.82
CA SER A 47 -4.41 -7.17 24.19
C SER A 47 -5.02 -7.59 25.53
N LEU A 48 -6.01 -8.48 25.44
CA LEU A 48 -6.57 -9.17 26.59
C LEU A 48 -5.48 -10.04 27.23
N PRO A 49 -5.61 -10.44 28.51
CA PRO A 49 -4.68 -11.38 29.11
C PRO A 49 -4.57 -12.63 28.23
N LEU A 50 -3.34 -13.03 27.89
CA LEU A 50 -3.07 -14.21 27.09
C LEU A 50 -2.90 -15.43 27.98
N SER A 51 -3.31 -16.59 27.51
CA SER A 51 -3.12 -17.88 28.19
C SER A 51 -2.59 -18.93 27.22
N THR A 52 -2.39 -20.14 27.72
CA THR A 52 -1.88 -21.26 26.94
C THR A 52 -2.90 -22.39 26.87
N ASN A 53 -2.99 -23.02 25.71
CA ASN A 53 -3.84 -24.18 25.50
C ASN A 53 -3.10 -25.17 24.61
N SER A 54 -2.72 -26.33 25.17
CA SER A 54 -1.81 -27.26 24.50
C SER A 54 -0.52 -26.51 24.08
N ARG A 55 -0.03 -26.71 22.85
CA ARG A 55 1.13 -26.01 22.29
C ARG A 55 0.88 -24.56 21.85
N TRP A 56 -0.30 -23.98 22.09
CA TRP A 56 -0.69 -22.69 21.54
C TRP A 56 -0.80 -21.58 22.59
N ILE A 57 -0.37 -20.38 22.21
CA ILE A 57 -0.74 -19.13 22.90
C ILE A 57 -2.13 -18.71 22.40
N VAL A 58 -3.03 -18.40 23.32
CA VAL A 58 -4.43 -18.05 23.03
C VAL A 58 -4.90 -16.86 23.85
N GLU A 59 -5.90 -16.13 23.38
CA GLU A 59 -6.58 -15.13 24.21
C GLU A 59 -7.48 -15.81 25.27
N GLU A 60 -7.48 -15.31 26.51
CA GLU A 60 -8.26 -15.92 27.61
C GLU A 60 -9.78 -16.01 27.38
N PRO A 61 -10.47 -14.98 26.84
CA PRO A 61 -11.93 -15.02 26.78
C PRO A 61 -12.48 -15.93 25.68
N ALA A 62 -11.87 -15.89 24.49
CA ALA A 62 -12.35 -16.68 23.37
C ALA A 62 -11.58 -17.99 23.22
N GLY A 63 -10.30 -18.05 23.59
CA GLY A 63 -9.41 -19.18 23.32
C GLY A 63 -8.86 -19.19 21.89
N ASP A 64 -8.98 -18.09 21.14
CA ASP A 64 -8.44 -17.99 19.78
C ASP A 64 -6.92 -17.91 19.81
N ARG A 65 -6.27 -18.61 18.87
CA ARG A 65 -4.81 -18.62 18.79
C ARG A 65 -4.26 -17.24 18.42
N VAL A 66 -3.27 -16.81 19.20
CA VAL A 66 -2.48 -15.61 18.98
C VAL A 66 -1.09 -16.03 18.53
N LYS A 67 -0.74 -15.72 17.28
CA LYS A 67 0.61 -15.95 16.73
C LYS A 67 1.55 -14.87 17.25
N PHE A 68 2.68 -15.22 17.84
CA PHE A 68 3.76 -14.27 18.06
C PHE A 68 4.69 -14.26 16.85
N ALA A 69 4.70 -13.14 16.14
CA ALA A 69 5.64 -12.82 15.08
C ALA A 69 6.38 -11.55 15.50
N CYS A 70 7.42 -11.75 16.32
CA CYS A 70 8.09 -10.66 17.00
C CYS A 70 9.44 -10.32 16.38
N VAL A 71 9.98 -9.18 16.80
CA VAL A 71 11.39 -8.82 16.61
C VAL A 71 12.02 -8.47 17.96
N ASN A 72 13.30 -8.82 18.16
CA ASN A 72 14.07 -8.45 19.35
C ASN A 72 14.55 -7.01 19.24
N TRP A 73 14.36 -6.20 20.29
CA TRP A 73 14.91 -4.85 20.39
C TRP A 73 15.80 -4.74 21.63
N ALA A 74 17.09 -4.51 21.39
CA ALA A 74 18.07 -4.31 22.44
C ALA A 74 17.77 -3.04 23.27
N ALA A 75 17.69 -3.18 24.59
CA ALA A 75 17.62 -2.07 25.55
C ALA A 75 18.35 -2.38 26.88
N HIS A 76 18.98 -3.56 27.00
CA HIS A 76 19.65 -4.04 28.22
C HIS A 76 21.12 -3.62 28.34
N LEU A 77 21.73 -3.07 27.29
CA LEU A 77 23.16 -2.71 27.27
C LEU A 77 23.47 -1.55 28.24
N LYS A 78 24.76 -1.22 28.38
CA LYS A 78 25.25 -0.18 29.31
C LYS A 78 24.43 1.12 29.33
N PRO A 79 23.98 1.69 28.20
CA PRO A 79 23.16 2.90 28.20
C PRO A 79 21.79 2.72 28.86
N MET A 80 21.28 1.48 28.92
CA MET A 80 19.97 1.11 29.46
C MET A 80 18.80 1.86 28.81
N LEU A 81 18.89 2.05 27.49
CA LEU A 81 17.88 2.65 26.64
C LEU A 81 17.75 1.80 25.38
N ALA A 82 16.55 1.72 24.80
CA ALA A 82 16.35 1.01 23.54
C ALA A 82 17.21 1.63 22.43
N GLU A 83 17.91 0.80 21.67
CA GLU A 83 18.85 1.26 20.65
C GLU A 83 18.14 2.10 19.55
N GLY A 84 18.86 3.02 18.91
CA GLY A 84 18.39 3.77 17.73
C GLY A 84 17.58 5.03 18.00
N LEU A 85 17.24 5.32 19.27
CA LEU A 85 16.50 6.54 19.63
C LEU A 85 17.33 7.83 19.48
N ASP A 86 18.64 7.75 19.26
CA ASP A 86 19.47 8.89 18.83
C ASP A 86 19.44 9.12 17.31
N LYS A 87 18.92 8.17 16.54
CA LYS A 87 18.86 8.25 15.08
C LYS A 87 17.46 8.53 14.54
N GLN A 88 16.40 8.10 15.24
CA GLN A 88 15.00 8.24 14.81
C GLN A 88 14.04 8.54 15.97
N PRO A 89 12.91 9.23 15.70
CA PRO A 89 11.83 9.37 16.69
C PRO A 89 11.28 8.01 17.12
N LEU A 90 11.01 7.84 18.41
CA LEU A 90 10.45 6.61 19.00
C LEU A 90 9.18 6.15 18.28
N SER A 91 8.25 7.09 18.02
CA SER A 91 7.01 6.82 17.29
C SER A 91 7.25 6.32 15.86
N ALA A 92 8.32 6.78 15.21
CA ALA A 92 8.66 6.33 13.87
C ALA A 92 9.17 4.88 13.89
N ILE A 93 10.00 4.51 14.87
CA ILE A 93 10.48 3.13 15.04
C ILE A 93 9.31 2.19 15.38
N ALA A 94 8.46 2.57 16.34
CA ALA A 94 7.29 1.77 16.72
C ALA A 94 6.32 1.55 15.55
N ARG A 95 6.04 2.61 14.77
CA ARG A 95 5.24 2.51 13.53
C ARG A 95 5.91 1.60 12.51
N HIS A 96 7.23 1.67 12.35
CA HIS A 96 7.97 0.84 11.40
C HIS A 96 7.89 -0.64 11.77
N VAL A 97 8.00 -0.99 13.05
CA VAL A 97 7.80 -2.36 13.55
C VAL A 97 6.42 -2.89 13.12
N ALA A 98 5.35 -2.13 13.35
CA ALA A 98 4.00 -2.52 12.93
C ALA A 98 3.86 -2.65 11.41
N LEU A 99 4.45 -1.74 10.62
CA LEU A 99 4.40 -1.77 9.16
C LEU A 99 5.17 -2.94 8.54
N MET A 100 6.21 -3.45 9.22
CA MET A 100 6.91 -4.68 8.84
C MET A 100 6.09 -5.94 9.16
N GLY A 101 4.86 -5.83 9.67
CA GLY A 101 4.01 -6.98 9.99
C GLY A 101 4.40 -7.72 11.27
N PHE A 102 5.33 -7.19 12.07
CA PHE A 102 5.55 -7.69 13.42
C PHE A 102 4.40 -7.25 14.33
N ASN A 103 3.88 -8.18 15.11
CA ASN A 103 2.80 -7.89 16.07
C ASN A 103 3.30 -7.85 17.52
N CYS A 104 4.59 -8.09 17.75
CA CYS A 104 5.23 -7.98 19.05
C CYS A 104 6.70 -7.56 18.97
N VAL A 105 7.21 -7.00 20.07
CA VAL A 105 8.63 -6.76 20.31
C VAL A 105 9.06 -7.52 21.56
N ARG A 106 10.13 -8.30 21.45
CA ARG A 106 10.88 -8.81 22.61
C ARG A 106 11.87 -7.74 23.05
N LEU A 107 11.48 -6.96 24.07
CA LEU A 107 12.23 -5.80 24.56
C LEU A 107 13.10 -6.23 25.75
N THR A 108 14.40 -6.14 25.55
CA THR A 108 15.40 -6.70 26.47
C THR A 108 15.73 -5.73 27.60
N TRP A 109 16.03 -6.22 28.80
CA TRP A 109 16.39 -5.39 29.94
C TRP A 109 17.36 -6.08 30.91
N ALA A 110 18.13 -5.27 31.65
CA ALA A 110 19.09 -5.78 32.63
C ALA A 110 18.56 -5.71 34.07
N THR A 111 18.83 -6.70 34.91
CA THR A 111 18.37 -6.72 36.32
C THR A 111 18.77 -5.45 37.08
N PHE A 112 20.03 -5.01 36.95
CA PHE A 112 20.52 -3.82 37.66
C PHE A 112 19.88 -2.51 37.17
N MET A 113 19.33 -2.46 35.96
CA MET A 113 18.54 -1.33 35.49
C MET A 113 17.41 -0.99 36.48
N PHE A 114 16.79 -2.01 37.06
CA PHE A 114 15.70 -1.87 38.03
C PHE A 114 16.15 -1.92 39.49
N THR A 115 17.16 -2.72 39.83
CA THR A 115 17.54 -2.92 41.24
C THR A 115 18.57 -1.92 41.75
N ARG A 116 19.39 -1.34 40.87
CA ARG A 116 20.53 -0.47 41.25
C ARG A 116 20.55 0.87 40.53
N TYR A 117 20.06 0.93 39.30
CA TYR A 117 20.13 2.13 38.45
C TYR A 117 18.76 2.77 38.17
N SER A 118 17.72 2.41 38.92
CA SER A 118 16.35 2.90 38.69
C SER A 118 16.20 4.42 38.71
N ASN A 119 17.08 5.12 39.44
CA ASN A 119 17.05 6.58 39.58
C ASN A 119 18.02 7.28 38.61
N LEU A 120 18.78 6.54 37.82
CA LEU A 120 19.69 7.10 36.83
C LEU A 120 18.86 7.66 35.67
N THR A 121 19.07 8.93 35.32
CA THR A 121 18.45 9.51 34.12
C THR A 121 19.16 9.05 32.86
N VAL A 122 18.47 9.10 31.72
CA VAL A 122 19.07 8.81 30.41
C VAL A 122 20.25 9.76 30.17
N ALA A 123 20.09 11.06 30.42
CA ALA A 123 21.17 12.03 30.27
C ALA A 123 22.41 11.69 31.13
N GLN A 124 22.22 11.31 32.40
CA GLN A 124 23.32 10.91 33.28
C GLN A 124 24.00 9.61 32.79
N SER A 125 23.22 8.63 32.36
CA SER A 125 23.74 7.37 31.81
C SER A 125 24.65 7.64 30.60
N PHE A 126 24.18 8.44 29.65
CA PHE A 126 24.90 8.77 28.43
C PHE A 126 26.14 9.64 28.71
N HIS A 127 26.03 10.61 29.63
CA HIS A 127 27.16 11.42 30.06
C HIS A 127 28.26 10.58 30.72
N ASN A 128 27.90 9.68 31.64
CA ASN A 128 28.86 8.81 32.34
C ASN A 128 29.59 7.84 31.40
N LEU A 129 28.95 7.48 30.28
CA LEU A 129 29.52 6.62 29.25
C LEU A 129 30.25 7.40 28.14
N GLY A 130 30.26 8.74 28.19
CA GLY A 130 30.91 9.57 27.18
C GLY A 130 30.21 9.60 25.81
N LEU A 131 28.90 9.28 25.77
CA LEU A 131 28.11 9.13 24.53
C LEU A 131 27.61 10.47 23.99
N LYS A 132 28.52 11.41 23.74
CA LYS A 132 28.18 12.80 23.35
C LYS A 132 27.33 12.89 22.09
N GLU A 133 27.69 12.12 21.06
CA GLU A 133 27.00 12.13 19.76
C GLU A 133 25.60 11.54 19.86
N ALA A 134 25.46 10.40 20.54
CA ALA A 134 24.15 9.80 20.76
C ALA A 134 23.24 10.66 21.64
N MET A 135 23.81 11.38 22.61
CA MET A 135 23.07 12.34 23.44
C MET A 135 22.55 13.53 22.62
N ALA A 136 23.35 14.07 21.70
CA ALA A 136 22.89 15.10 20.76
C ALA A 136 21.80 14.57 19.81
N GLY A 137 21.91 13.31 19.38
CA GLY A 137 20.88 12.64 18.60
C GLY A 137 19.57 12.48 19.38
N LEU A 138 19.63 12.09 20.65
CA LEU A 138 18.46 12.03 21.55
C LEU A 138 17.82 13.40 21.74
N GLU A 139 18.61 14.45 21.95
CA GLU A 139 18.10 15.83 22.05
C GLU A 139 17.36 16.25 20.77
N LYS A 140 17.85 15.80 19.61
CA LYS A 140 17.24 16.11 18.32
C LYS A 140 15.92 15.35 18.09
N TYR A 141 15.89 14.03 18.32
CA TYR A 141 14.77 13.20 17.89
C TYR A 141 13.80 12.82 19.01
N ASN A 142 14.28 12.73 20.24
CA ASN A 142 13.50 12.30 21.40
C ASN A 142 13.89 13.11 22.66
N PRO A 143 13.84 14.46 22.62
CA PRO A 143 14.37 15.31 23.71
C PRO A 143 13.73 15.00 25.06
N GLY A 144 12.43 14.66 25.06
CA GLY A 144 11.68 14.33 26.27
C GLY A 144 12.16 13.08 27.00
N LEU A 145 13.01 12.22 26.39
CA LEU A 145 13.55 11.03 27.06
C LEU A 145 14.77 11.34 27.94
N LEU A 146 15.49 12.43 27.69
CA LEU A 146 16.75 12.74 28.39
C LEU A 146 16.55 12.95 29.90
N ASP A 147 15.45 13.59 30.28
CA ASP A 147 15.11 13.91 31.67
C ASP A 147 14.45 12.72 32.40
N LEU A 148 14.06 11.68 31.68
CA LEU A 148 13.45 10.49 32.27
C LEU A 148 14.52 9.60 32.92
N THR A 149 14.12 8.90 33.98
CA THR A 149 14.91 7.76 34.46
C THR A 149 14.98 6.68 33.38
N VAL A 150 16.02 5.85 33.36
CA VAL A 150 16.14 4.76 32.39
C VAL A 150 14.93 3.81 32.41
N ILE A 151 14.29 3.62 33.56
CA ILE A 151 13.07 2.80 33.70
C ILE A 151 11.79 3.53 33.24
N ASP A 152 11.74 4.86 33.30
CA ASP A 152 10.63 5.66 32.76
C ASP A 152 10.76 5.81 31.24
N ALA A 153 11.99 5.94 30.72
CA ALA A 153 12.24 5.92 29.29
C ALA A 153 11.86 4.56 28.66
N GLN A 154 12.17 3.44 29.31
CA GLN A 154 11.70 2.13 28.85
C GLN A 154 10.17 2.05 28.84
N LYS A 155 9.50 2.61 29.86
CA LYS A 155 8.03 2.67 29.89
C LYS A 155 7.49 3.48 28.71
N ALA A 156 8.11 4.61 28.36
CA ALA A 156 7.72 5.40 27.20
C ALA A 156 7.86 4.60 25.89
N VAL A 157 8.93 3.80 25.73
CA VAL A 157 9.10 2.89 24.58
C VAL A 157 7.95 1.88 24.50
N ILE A 158 7.58 1.27 25.62
CA ILE A 158 6.50 0.28 25.71
C ILE A 158 5.13 0.91 25.37
N GLU A 159 4.86 2.11 25.90
CA GLU A 159 3.61 2.82 25.65
C GLU A 159 3.47 3.22 24.19
N GLU A 160 4.56 3.66 23.54
CA GLU A 160 4.54 3.97 22.11
C GLU A 160 4.33 2.71 21.26
N LEU A 161 5.02 1.60 21.55
CA LEU A 161 4.77 0.31 20.87
C LEU A 161 3.28 -0.09 21.00
N GLY A 162 2.72 0.07 22.19
CA GLY A 162 1.31 -0.17 22.45
C GLY A 162 0.36 0.72 21.65
N ALA A 163 0.71 2.01 21.48
CA ALA A 163 -0.08 2.97 20.69
C ALA A 163 -0.16 2.59 19.20
N HIS A 164 0.79 1.81 18.68
CA HIS A 164 0.77 1.25 17.32
C HIS A 164 0.25 -0.20 17.27
N GLY A 165 -0.33 -0.71 18.36
CA GLY A 165 -0.90 -2.05 18.42
C GLY A 165 0.13 -3.19 18.48
N VAL A 166 1.38 -2.89 18.88
CA VAL A 166 2.46 -3.88 18.99
C VAL A 166 2.57 -4.37 20.44
N MET A 167 2.44 -5.68 20.65
CA MET A 167 2.59 -6.31 21.96
C MET A 167 4.06 -6.28 22.42
N VAL A 168 4.29 -6.35 23.72
CA VAL A 168 5.63 -6.36 24.31
C VAL A 168 5.84 -7.63 25.13
N VAL A 169 6.93 -8.33 24.82
CA VAL A 169 7.51 -9.42 25.60
C VAL A 169 8.74 -8.86 26.31
N LEU A 170 8.72 -8.79 27.64
CA LEU A 170 9.86 -8.25 28.40
C LEU A 170 10.88 -9.35 28.66
N ASP A 171 12.10 -9.18 28.19
CA ASP A 171 13.17 -10.18 28.36
C ASP A 171 14.24 -9.75 29.36
N ASN A 172 14.43 -10.54 30.43
CA ASN A 172 15.55 -10.32 31.34
C ASN A 172 16.86 -10.85 30.73
N GLN A 173 17.46 -10.07 29.84
CA GLN A 173 18.63 -10.53 29.10
C GLN A 173 19.86 -10.77 29.99
N MET A 174 20.21 -9.80 30.85
CA MET A 174 21.47 -9.80 31.61
C MET A 174 21.29 -9.24 33.02
N THR A 175 22.23 -9.50 33.93
CA THR A 175 22.16 -8.93 35.29
C THR A 175 22.85 -7.57 35.32
N THR A 176 24.13 -7.54 34.93
CA THR A 176 24.84 -6.30 34.64
C THR A 176 24.52 -5.83 33.23
N PRO A 177 24.27 -4.52 33.01
CA PRO A 177 24.10 -3.97 31.66
C PRO A 177 25.40 -4.14 30.85
N MET A 178 25.42 -5.08 29.90
CA MET A 178 26.59 -5.40 29.06
C MET A 178 26.19 -6.27 27.87
N TRP A 179 27.10 -6.39 26.89
CA TRP A 179 26.98 -7.34 25.79
C TRP A 179 27.14 -8.79 26.30
N CYS A 180 26.41 -9.70 25.69
CA CYS A 180 26.40 -11.13 25.98
C CYS A 180 26.85 -11.91 24.70
N CYS A 181 27.26 -13.17 24.71
CA CYS A 181 27.11 -14.16 25.76
C CYS A 181 28.34 -15.11 25.73
N SER A 182 29.30 -14.97 26.66
CA SER A 182 30.39 -15.96 26.82
C SER A 182 30.11 -16.85 28.03
N ASP A 183 30.77 -18.01 28.10
CA ASP A 183 30.64 -18.93 29.24
C ASP A 183 31.23 -18.37 30.55
N ASP A 184 32.06 -17.33 30.45
CA ASP A 184 32.87 -16.78 31.53
C ASP A 184 32.59 -15.31 31.86
N ASP A 185 31.55 -14.71 31.28
CA ASP A 185 31.16 -13.30 31.54
C ASP A 185 30.61 -13.04 32.96
N GLY A 186 30.48 -14.10 33.78
CA GLY A 186 30.00 -14.03 35.15
C GLY A 186 28.51 -13.72 35.30
N ASN A 187 27.73 -13.83 34.21
CA ASN A 187 26.29 -13.62 34.15
C ASN A 187 25.50 -14.85 33.68
N GLY A 188 26.17 -15.95 33.29
CA GLY A 188 25.55 -17.08 32.62
C GLY A 188 24.60 -17.94 33.47
N PHE A 189 24.87 -18.12 34.76
CA PHE A 189 24.05 -19.00 35.61
C PHE A 189 23.87 -18.50 37.04
N PHE A 190 22.91 -19.10 37.75
CA PHE A 190 22.55 -18.73 39.11
C PHE A 190 23.75 -18.77 40.07
N GLY A 191 23.95 -17.65 40.75
CA GLY A 191 25.03 -17.45 41.72
C GLY A 191 26.35 -17.04 41.08
N ASP A 192 26.45 -16.87 39.76
CA ASP A 192 27.68 -16.32 39.15
C ASP A 192 27.99 -14.95 39.70
N LYS A 193 29.22 -14.47 39.44
CA LYS A 193 29.78 -13.23 40.00
C LYS A 193 28.76 -12.08 40.03
N TYR A 194 28.00 -11.94 38.95
CA TYR A 194 26.98 -10.90 38.83
C TYR A 194 25.55 -11.41 38.97
N PHE A 195 25.28 -12.71 38.81
CA PHE A 195 23.93 -13.26 38.83
C PHE A 195 23.49 -13.77 40.21
N ASN A 196 23.21 -12.85 41.13
CA ASN A 196 22.65 -13.19 42.44
C ASN A 196 21.15 -13.57 42.34
N PRO A 197 20.73 -14.80 42.72
CA PRO A 197 19.33 -15.22 42.54
C PRO A 197 18.33 -14.42 43.37
N LYS A 198 18.71 -13.91 44.56
CA LYS A 198 17.80 -13.10 45.39
C LYS A 198 17.54 -11.74 44.74
N GLU A 199 18.58 -11.11 44.22
CA GLU A 199 18.45 -9.82 43.53
C GLU A 199 17.71 -9.96 42.21
N TRP A 200 17.97 -11.04 41.46
CA TRP A 200 17.22 -11.37 40.25
C TRP A 200 15.71 -11.55 40.53
N LEU A 201 15.32 -12.35 41.53
CA LEU A 201 13.91 -12.49 41.93
C LEU A 201 13.28 -11.15 42.30
N ARG A 202 14.04 -10.28 42.99
CA ARG A 202 13.59 -8.91 43.29
C ARG A 202 13.38 -8.09 42.02
N GLY A 203 14.31 -8.16 41.07
CA GLY A 203 14.20 -7.51 39.76
C GLY A 203 12.95 -7.96 39.01
N LEU A 204 12.72 -9.27 38.92
CA LEU A 204 11.52 -9.84 38.30
C LEU A 204 10.23 -9.30 38.93
N ALA A 205 10.17 -9.28 40.27
CA ALA A 205 9.01 -8.75 40.99
C ALA A 205 8.78 -7.24 40.73
N ILE A 206 9.85 -6.44 40.64
CA ILE A 206 9.75 -5.00 40.34
C ILE A 206 9.15 -4.79 38.95
N VAL A 207 9.68 -5.48 37.93
CA VAL A 207 9.24 -5.32 36.54
C VAL A 207 7.80 -5.83 36.36
N ALA A 208 7.49 -7.02 36.87
CA ALA A 208 6.14 -7.58 36.83
C ALA A 208 5.11 -6.64 37.49
N LYS A 209 5.46 -6.02 38.62
CA LYS A 209 4.60 -5.06 39.32
C LYS A 209 4.42 -3.77 38.52
N ARG A 210 5.49 -3.25 37.93
CA ARG A 210 5.50 -1.97 37.22
C ARG A 210 4.55 -1.97 36.02
N TYR A 211 4.48 -3.08 35.29
CA TYR A 211 3.68 -3.19 34.06
C TYR A 211 2.38 -3.98 34.25
N LYS A 212 1.90 -4.11 35.50
CA LYS A 212 0.68 -4.85 35.82
C LYS A 212 -0.57 -4.33 35.11
N ASP A 213 -0.66 -3.02 34.95
CA ASP A 213 -1.80 -2.33 34.36
C ASP A 213 -1.53 -1.90 32.90
N THR A 214 -0.44 -2.39 32.29
CA THR A 214 -0.09 -2.09 30.90
C THR A 214 -0.50 -3.27 30.01
N SER A 215 -1.69 -3.20 29.42
CA SER A 215 -2.29 -4.31 28.66
C SER A 215 -1.39 -4.86 27.55
N MET A 216 -0.62 -3.98 26.89
CA MET A 216 0.26 -4.35 25.77
C MET A 216 1.52 -5.09 26.20
N VAL A 217 1.84 -5.16 27.51
CA VAL A 217 2.86 -6.07 28.03
C VAL A 217 2.20 -7.42 28.30
N VAL A 218 2.44 -8.38 27.41
CA VAL A 218 1.69 -9.66 27.38
C VAL A 218 2.47 -10.82 27.98
N ALA A 219 3.78 -10.69 28.05
CA ALA A 219 4.67 -11.77 28.47
C ALA A 219 5.95 -11.25 29.10
N MET A 220 6.58 -12.09 29.92
CA MET A 220 7.86 -11.79 30.54
C MET A 220 8.74 -13.05 30.57
N SER A 221 9.92 -12.97 29.95
CA SER A 221 10.95 -14.00 30.02
C SER A 221 11.74 -13.87 31.32
N LEU A 222 12.01 -15.04 31.91
CA LEU A 222 12.72 -15.16 33.17
C LEU A 222 14.18 -14.74 33.08
N ARG A 223 14.88 -15.23 32.06
CA ARG A 223 16.33 -15.06 31.90
C ARG A 223 16.81 -15.62 30.58
N ASN A 224 17.40 -14.78 29.73
CA ASN A 224 18.06 -15.18 28.50
C ASN A 224 19.28 -16.10 28.69
N GLU A 225 19.35 -17.18 27.91
CA GLU A 225 20.53 -18.03 27.68
C GLU A 225 21.27 -18.49 28.94
N LEU A 226 20.60 -19.29 29.79
CA LEU A 226 21.30 -19.90 30.93
C LEU A 226 22.40 -20.85 30.42
N ARG A 227 23.63 -20.62 30.88
CA ARG A 227 24.86 -21.22 30.29
C ARG A 227 26.04 -21.23 31.27
N GLY A 228 27.20 -21.67 30.79
CA GLY A 228 28.45 -21.60 31.56
C GLY A 228 28.70 -22.83 32.44
N PRO A 229 29.91 -22.95 33.00
CA PRO A 229 30.40 -24.16 33.67
C PRO A 229 29.65 -24.51 34.97
N ARG A 230 28.85 -23.59 35.52
CA ARG A 230 28.08 -23.80 36.75
C ARG A 230 26.65 -24.29 36.51
N GLN A 231 26.22 -24.33 35.26
CA GLN A 231 24.87 -24.77 34.92
C GLN A 231 24.61 -26.18 35.45
N ASN A 232 23.47 -26.35 36.09
CA ASN A 232 23.02 -27.65 36.60
C ASN A 232 21.50 -27.68 36.72
N GLU A 233 20.91 -28.84 36.48
CA GLU A 233 19.45 -29.00 36.50
C GLU A 233 18.84 -28.69 37.86
N THR A 234 19.51 -29.07 38.95
CA THR A 234 18.96 -28.94 40.31
C THR A 234 18.69 -27.48 40.66
N GLU A 235 19.65 -26.60 40.40
CA GLU A 235 19.49 -25.16 40.60
C GLU A 235 18.58 -24.53 39.56
N TRP A 236 18.61 -25.00 38.30
CA TRP A 236 17.66 -24.58 37.28
C TRP A 236 16.22 -24.80 37.75
N TYR A 237 15.84 -26.02 38.17
CA TYR A 237 14.50 -26.31 38.71
C TYR A 237 14.17 -25.42 39.90
N ARG A 238 15.13 -25.23 40.82
CA ARG A 238 14.91 -24.45 42.03
C ARG A 238 14.61 -22.99 41.72
N TYR A 239 15.42 -22.35 40.87
CA TYR A 239 15.32 -20.91 40.64
C TYR A 239 14.33 -20.55 39.54
N VAL A 240 14.21 -21.34 38.48
CA VAL A 240 13.16 -21.15 37.46
C VAL A 240 11.78 -21.26 38.07
N ARG A 241 11.52 -22.25 38.94
CA ARG A 241 10.24 -22.34 39.67
C ARG A 241 9.98 -21.10 40.53
N LYS A 242 11.00 -20.61 41.25
CA LYS A 242 10.86 -19.41 42.08
C LYS A 242 10.62 -18.16 41.25
N GLY A 243 11.35 -17.98 40.14
CA GLY A 243 11.18 -16.85 39.24
C GLY A 243 9.79 -16.82 38.62
N ALA A 244 9.35 -17.95 38.09
CA ALA A 244 8.03 -18.09 37.48
C ALA A 244 6.90 -17.79 38.47
N LEU A 245 6.96 -18.37 39.67
CA LEU A 245 5.99 -18.09 40.73
C LEU A 245 6.05 -16.63 41.21
N THR A 246 7.23 -16.00 41.18
CA THR A 246 7.38 -14.58 41.55
C THR A 246 6.67 -13.67 40.55
N ILE A 247 6.87 -13.88 39.24
CA ILE A 247 6.17 -13.11 38.20
C ILE A 247 4.66 -13.34 38.32
N HIS A 248 4.22 -14.61 38.31
CA HIS A 248 2.80 -14.97 38.34
C HIS A 248 2.07 -14.44 39.57
N HIS A 249 2.68 -14.51 40.75
CA HIS A 249 2.09 -13.99 41.98
C HIS A 249 1.87 -12.47 41.94
N VAL A 250 2.83 -11.73 41.36
CA VAL A 250 2.77 -10.27 41.28
C VAL A 250 1.82 -9.82 40.17
N ASN A 251 1.94 -10.45 39.00
CA ASN A 251 1.18 -10.15 37.80
C ASN A 251 0.72 -11.45 37.11
N PRO A 252 -0.46 -11.98 37.48
CA PRO A 252 -0.98 -13.23 36.92
C PRO A 252 -1.48 -13.09 35.48
N ASN A 253 -1.52 -11.89 34.91
CA ASN A 253 -1.98 -11.66 33.55
C ASN A 253 -0.92 -12.02 32.51
N LEU A 254 0.37 -12.03 32.87
CA LEU A 254 1.49 -12.28 31.97
C LEU A 254 1.67 -13.76 31.66
N LEU A 255 2.01 -14.06 30.41
CA LEU A 255 2.71 -15.30 30.08
C LEU A 255 4.11 -15.27 30.70
N VAL A 256 4.55 -16.40 31.26
CA VAL A 256 5.87 -16.58 31.83
C VAL A 256 6.68 -17.46 30.88
N LEU A 257 7.71 -16.86 30.28
CA LEU A 257 8.61 -17.54 29.35
C LEU A 257 9.80 -18.12 30.13
N VAL A 258 10.08 -19.40 29.88
CA VAL A 258 11.10 -20.18 30.57
C VAL A 258 12.16 -20.62 29.58
N SER A 259 13.37 -20.12 29.79
CA SER A 259 14.61 -20.48 29.08
C SER A 259 15.21 -21.82 29.52
N GLY A 260 15.91 -22.46 28.58
CA GLY A 260 16.54 -23.78 28.73
C GLY A 260 17.94 -23.71 29.33
N LEU A 261 18.71 -24.79 29.15
CA LEU A 261 20.15 -24.80 29.41
C LEU A 261 20.91 -24.66 28.09
N ALA A 262 22.23 -24.52 28.19
CA ALA A 262 23.14 -24.43 27.05
C ALA A 262 22.69 -23.38 26.02
N TYR A 263 22.57 -22.12 26.46
CA TYR A 263 22.16 -21.00 25.59
C TYR A 263 20.74 -21.17 25.03
N ASP A 264 19.82 -21.68 25.86
CA ASP A 264 18.41 -21.92 25.50
C ASP A 264 18.24 -22.92 24.35
N THR A 265 19.21 -23.81 24.17
CA THR A 265 19.14 -24.86 23.14
C THR A 265 18.71 -26.22 23.68
N ASP A 266 18.70 -26.43 25.00
CA ASP A 266 18.48 -27.73 25.61
C ASP A 266 17.41 -27.76 26.71
N PHE A 267 16.36 -28.56 26.48
CA PHE A 267 15.34 -28.95 27.46
C PHE A 267 15.26 -30.47 27.68
N THR A 268 16.20 -31.26 27.18
CA THR A 268 16.14 -32.74 27.21
C THR A 268 15.86 -33.31 28.61
N PHE A 269 16.36 -32.66 29.66
CA PHE A 269 16.10 -33.02 31.05
C PHE A 269 14.61 -32.96 31.46
N LEU A 270 13.77 -32.22 30.74
CA LEU A 270 12.32 -32.20 30.96
C LEU A 270 11.62 -33.48 30.48
N LYS A 271 12.27 -34.28 29.61
CA LYS A 271 11.73 -35.59 29.18
C LYS A 271 11.64 -36.58 30.34
N THR A 272 12.56 -36.50 31.30
CA THR A 272 12.61 -37.39 32.46
C THR A 272 11.86 -36.81 33.66
N LYS A 273 11.89 -35.48 33.82
CA LYS A 273 11.26 -34.80 34.95
C LYS A 273 10.55 -33.53 34.46
N PRO A 274 9.21 -33.45 34.48
CA PRO A 274 8.53 -32.23 34.07
C PRO A 274 8.76 -31.09 35.08
N LEU A 275 8.74 -29.85 34.61
CA LEU A 275 8.89 -28.65 35.44
C LEU A 275 7.86 -28.59 36.57
N GLY A 276 6.64 -29.11 36.37
CA GLY A 276 5.63 -29.30 37.41
C GLY A 276 5.14 -27.98 38.04
N LEU A 277 5.15 -26.89 37.27
CA LEU A 277 4.63 -25.59 37.68
C LEU A 277 3.13 -25.47 37.37
N LYS A 278 2.39 -24.87 38.30
CA LYS A 278 0.98 -24.49 38.10
C LYS A 278 0.90 -22.98 38.03
N LEU A 279 0.83 -22.45 36.82
CA LEU A 279 0.73 -21.01 36.54
C LEU A 279 -0.58 -20.70 35.79
N ASP A 280 -1.66 -21.42 36.06
CA ASP A 280 -2.99 -21.14 35.48
C ASP A 280 -2.99 -20.93 33.96
N LYS A 281 -2.30 -21.82 33.23
CA LYS A 281 -2.13 -21.72 31.76
C LYS A 281 -1.34 -20.48 31.30
N LYS A 282 -0.25 -20.15 31.99
CA LYS A 282 0.65 -19.04 31.60
C LYS A 282 2.06 -19.46 31.20
N LEU A 283 2.37 -20.77 31.22
CA LEU A 283 3.72 -21.27 30.95
C LEU A 283 4.00 -21.38 29.44
N VAL A 284 5.08 -20.75 29.00
CA VAL A 284 5.65 -20.89 27.65
C VAL A 284 7.14 -21.24 27.79
N TYR A 285 7.67 -22.15 26.99
CA TYR A 285 9.10 -22.38 26.91
C TYR A 285 9.70 -21.55 25.78
N GLU A 286 10.95 -21.11 25.93
CA GLU A 286 11.64 -20.34 24.89
C GLU A 286 12.97 -20.99 24.49
N ALA A 287 13.30 -20.92 23.20
CA ALA A 287 14.50 -21.57 22.65
C ALA A 287 15.17 -20.72 21.57
N HIS A 288 16.50 -20.86 21.46
CA HIS A 288 17.33 -20.11 20.52
C HIS A 288 17.92 -21.03 19.44
N ARG A 289 18.11 -20.49 18.22
CA ARG A 289 18.84 -21.23 17.17
C ARG A 289 19.50 -20.32 16.14
N TYR A 290 20.76 -20.62 15.83
CA TYR A 290 21.56 -19.97 14.80
C TYR A 290 22.33 -20.99 13.98
N SER A 291 22.91 -20.56 12.84
CA SER A 291 23.77 -21.41 11.99
C SER A 291 25.04 -21.89 12.71
N PHE A 292 25.53 -21.10 13.67
CA PHE A 292 26.74 -21.36 14.46
C PHE A 292 26.48 -22.08 15.78
N THR A 293 25.23 -22.39 16.12
CA THR A 293 24.90 -23.17 17.32
C THR A 293 25.69 -24.47 17.30
N ASP A 294 26.33 -24.83 18.41
CA ASP A 294 27.20 -26.01 18.54
C ASP A 294 28.31 -26.08 17.47
N SER A 295 28.83 -24.93 17.03
CA SER A 295 29.90 -24.80 16.03
C SER A 295 29.55 -25.42 14.66
N GLN A 296 28.28 -25.41 14.29
CA GLN A 296 27.79 -26.09 13.08
C GLN A 296 28.00 -25.32 11.77
N SER A 297 28.53 -24.09 11.79
CA SER A 297 28.73 -23.29 10.58
C SER A 297 29.58 -24.00 9.52
N ASP A 298 30.62 -24.71 9.93
CA ASP A 298 31.50 -25.44 9.00
C ASP A 298 30.80 -26.63 8.33
N LEU A 299 29.80 -27.22 9.00
CA LEU A 299 29.02 -28.31 8.44
C LEU A 299 28.17 -27.81 7.27
N TRP A 300 27.51 -26.66 7.43
CA TRP A 300 26.73 -26.03 6.36
C TRP A 300 27.55 -25.71 5.10
N LEU A 301 28.85 -25.45 5.24
CA LEU A 301 29.73 -25.07 4.12
C LEU A 301 30.38 -26.27 3.42
N ASN A 302 30.61 -27.37 4.15
CA ASN A 302 31.48 -28.46 3.69
C ASN A 302 30.78 -29.82 3.61
N GLN A 303 29.47 -29.89 3.84
CA GLN A 303 28.67 -31.12 3.78
C GLN A 303 27.41 -30.90 2.95
N SER A 304 26.74 -31.99 2.56
CA SER A 304 25.44 -31.92 1.88
C SER A 304 24.43 -31.11 2.69
N VAL A 305 23.82 -30.10 2.07
CA VAL A 305 22.83 -29.21 2.70
C VAL A 305 21.62 -30.01 3.22
N ASN A 306 21.19 -31.05 2.49
CA ASN A 306 20.12 -31.94 2.91
C ASN A 306 20.48 -32.70 4.19
N LEU A 307 21.70 -33.25 4.27
CA LEU A 307 22.20 -33.99 5.43
C LEU A 307 22.30 -33.08 6.66
N VAL A 308 22.88 -31.89 6.49
CA VAL A 308 23.05 -30.94 7.60
C VAL A 308 21.69 -30.45 8.09
N CYS A 309 20.76 -30.15 7.17
CA CYS A 309 19.41 -29.76 7.56
C CYS A 309 18.67 -30.85 8.35
N ASP A 310 18.72 -32.11 7.91
CA ASP A 310 18.10 -33.23 8.66
C ASP A 310 18.73 -33.38 10.06
N MET A 311 20.06 -33.36 10.14
CA MET A 311 20.80 -33.43 11.40
C MET A 311 20.39 -32.31 12.36
N VAL A 312 20.37 -31.06 11.87
CA VAL A 312 20.00 -29.87 12.66
C VAL A 312 18.55 -29.93 13.12
N ILE A 313 17.60 -30.25 12.25
CA ILE A 313 16.19 -30.32 12.61
C ILE A 313 15.92 -31.51 13.55
N THR A 314 16.61 -32.63 13.39
CA THR A 314 16.53 -33.77 14.30
C THR A 314 17.04 -33.41 15.70
N GLU A 315 18.17 -32.69 15.77
CA GLU A 315 18.71 -32.17 17.02
C GLU A 315 17.72 -31.20 17.70
N VAL A 316 17.17 -30.23 16.96
CA VAL A 316 16.18 -29.28 17.48
C VAL A 316 14.93 -30.00 17.99
N LYS A 317 14.39 -30.96 17.22
CA LYS A 317 13.26 -31.81 17.64
C LYS A 317 13.58 -32.56 18.94
N ASN A 318 14.78 -33.10 19.06
CA ASN A 318 15.22 -33.84 20.24
C ASN A 318 15.43 -32.95 21.46
N LYS A 319 16.02 -31.77 21.30
CA LYS A 319 16.38 -30.90 22.43
C LYS A 319 15.25 -29.99 22.89
N THR A 320 14.39 -29.50 21.98
CA THR A 320 13.34 -28.52 22.31
C THR A 320 11.99 -28.85 21.67
N GLY A 321 11.95 -29.34 20.43
CA GLY A 321 10.71 -29.58 19.69
C GLY A 321 9.78 -30.62 20.31
N PHE A 322 10.30 -31.55 21.14
CA PHE A 322 9.47 -32.49 21.89
C PHE A 322 8.49 -31.80 22.84
N LEU A 323 8.72 -30.54 23.21
CA LEU A 323 7.82 -29.75 24.05
C LEU A 323 6.48 -29.46 23.36
N VAL A 324 6.46 -29.37 22.03
CA VAL A 324 5.24 -29.11 21.25
C VAL A 324 4.64 -30.36 20.61
N THR A 325 5.41 -31.44 20.46
CA THR A 325 4.97 -32.70 19.83
C THR A 325 4.81 -33.88 20.80
N GLY A 326 5.26 -33.73 22.06
CA GLY A 326 5.18 -34.78 23.08
C GLY A 326 3.76 -35.02 23.60
N SER A 327 3.65 -35.94 24.57
CA SER A 327 2.35 -36.35 25.16
C SER A 327 1.64 -35.26 25.97
N ASN A 328 2.37 -34.25 26.43
CA ASN A 328 1.82 -33.08 27.11
C ASN A 328 2.35 -31.78 26.48
N PRO A 329 1.82 -31.41 25.30
CA PRO A 329 2.32 -30.28 24.54
C PRO A 329 2.15 -28.95 25.29
N THR A 330 3.19 -28.12 25.26
CA THR A 330 3.25 -26.77 25.86
C THR A 330 3.81 -25.80 24.81
N PRO A 331 3.43 -24.51 24.77
CA PRO A 331 3.91 -23.61 23.74
C PRO A 331 5.43 -23.43 23.79
N LEU A 332 6.04 -23.40 22.61
CA LEU A 332 7.46 -23.11 22.40
C LEU A 332 7.58 -21.85 21.54
N PHE A 333 8.21 -20.83 22.11
CA PHE A 333 8.52 -19.57 21.47
C PHE A 333 10.00 -19.56 21.06
N VAL A 334 10.29 -19.53 19.77
CA VAL A 334 11.68 -19.39 19.30
C VAL A 334 12.08 -17.92 19.48
N SER A 335 12.52 -17.57 20.68
CA SER A 335 12.74 -16.20 21.14
C SER A 335 13.92 -15.50 20.48
N GLU A 336 14.86 -16.27 19.93
CA GLU A 336 15.94 -15.74 19.09
C GLU A 336 16.34 -16.72 17.98
N PHE A 337 16.35 -16.21 16.76
CA PHE A 337 17.04 -16.78 15.60
C PHE A 337 17.37 -15.63 14.65
N GLY A 338 18.37 -15.80 13.79
CA GLY A 338 18.72 -14.75 12.84
C GLY A 338 19.88 -15.13 11.94
N VAL A 339 20.16 -14.24 11.01
CA VAL A 339 21.24 -14.35 10.02
C VAL A 339 21.88 -13.00 9.78
N ASN A 340 23.11 -13.00 9.29
CA ASN A 340 23.74 -11.80 8.76
C ASN A 340 22.98 -11.33 7.50
N GLN A 341 22.24 -10.23 7.65
CA GLN A 341 21.37 -9.68 6.60
C GLN A 341 22.13 -8.87 5.54
N MET A 342 23.47 -8.80 5.61
CA MET A 342 24.28 -8.31 4.50
C MET A 342 24.31 -9.30 3.31
N GLY A 343 23.80 -10.53 3.51
CA GLY A 343 23.67 -11.56 2.47
C GLY A 343 24.96 -12.31 2.14
N VAL A 344 26.07 -11.98 2.80
CA VAL A 344 27.41 -12.52 2.49
C VAL A 344 27.78 -13.78 3.29
N ASN A 345 27.04 -14.12 4.34
CA ASN A 345 27.32 -15.32 5.14
C ASN A 345 26.59 -16.53 4.55
N GLN A 346 27.32 -17.41 3.88
CA GLN A 346 26.76 -18.58 3.21
C GLN A 346 26.15 -19.59 4.19
N ALA A 347 26.78 -19.86 5.35
CA ALA A 347 26.25 -20.80 6.33
C ALA A 347 24.91 -20.32 6.91
N ASP A 348 24.80 -19.01 7.17
CA ASP A 348 23.55 -18.38 7.60
C ASP A 348 22.43 -18.54 6.56
N ASN A 349 22.73 -18.28 5.28
CA ASN A 349 21.75 -18.36 4.20
C ASN A 349 21.19 -19.78 4.04
N LEU A 350 22.06 -20.80 4.08
CA LEU A 350 21.68 -22.22 4.00
C LEU A 350 20.85 -22.66 5.22
N PHE A 351 21.28 -22.25 6.42
CA PHE A 351 20.56 -22.51 7.67
C PHE A 351 19.15 -21.91 7.65
N LEU A 352 19.00 -20.67 7.16
CA LEU A 352 17.74 -19.93 7.20
C LEU A 352 16.63 -20.66 6.46
N SER A 353 16.87 -21.12 5.23
CA SER A 353 15.86 -21.84 4.44
C SER A 353 15.40 -23.10 5.15
N CYS A 354 16.33 -23.87 5.72
CA CYS A 354 16.03 -25.06 6.50
C CYS A 354 15.18 -24.74 7.74
N PHE A 355 15.55 -23.69 8.48
CA PHE A 355 14.90 -23.35 9.73
C PHE A 355 13.53 -22.68 9.53
N LEU A 356 13.35 -21.84 8.49
CA LEU A 356 12.05 -21.28 8.12
C LEU A 356 11.03 -22.36 7.76
N ALA A 357 11.47 -23.42 7.07
CA ALA A 357 10.63 -24.58 6.77
C ALA A 357 10.14 -25.28 8.05
N TYR A 358 11.02 -25.42 9.05
CA TYR A 358 10.66 -25.99 10.36
C TYR A 358 9.69 -25.09 11.15
N LEU A 359 9.92 -23.77 11.18
CA LEU A 359 9.02 -22.81 11.81
C LEU A 359 7.63 -22.82 11.16
N ALA A 360 7.57 -22.94 9.82
CA ALA A 360 6.32 -23.02 9.07
C ALA A 360 5.58 -24.34 9.31
N GLU A 361 6.29 -25.48 9.28
CA GLU A 361 5.71 -26.82 9.47
C GLU A 361 5.03 -26.96 10.83
N LEU A 362 5.69 -26.49 11.88
CA LEU A 362 5.16 -26.54 13.24
C LEU A 362 4.39 -25.27 13.61
N ASP A 363 4.33 -24.27 12.74
CA ASP A 363 3.71 -22.97 12.99
C ASP A 363 4.10 -22.40 14.36
N LEU A 364 5.41 -22.38 14.65
CA LEU A 364 5.94 -21.96 15.94
C LEU A 364 5.84 -20.45 16.11
N ASP A 365 5.66 -20.01 17.35
CA ASP A 365 5.78 -18.61 17.74
C ASP A 365 7.27 -18.22 17.71
N TRP A 366 7.62 -17.00 17.26
CA TRP A 366 9.02 -16.64 17.04
C TRP A 366 9.35 -15.16 17.22
N ALA A 367 10.61 -14.87 17.52
CA ALA A 367 11.18 -13.53 17.54
C ALA A 367 12.53 -13.50 16.83
N LEU A 368 12.64 -12.63 15.81
CA LEU A 368 13.86 -12.47 15.03
C LEU A 368 14.89 -11.64 15.80
N TRP A 369 16.14 -12.10 15.85
CA TRP A 369 17.29 -11.29 16.24
C TRP A 369 17.92 -10.67 14.98
N ALA A 370 17.82 -9.36 14.75
CA ALA A 370 17.20 -8.34 15.63
C ALA A 370 16.60 -7.13 14.88
N LEU A 371 15.99 -6.20 15.61
CA LEU A 371 15.46 -4.94 15.08
C LEU A 371 16.59 -3.93 14.83
N GLN A 372 17.50 -3.79 15.81
CA GLN A 372 18.47 -2.70 15.81
C GLN A 372 19.45 -2.76 14.65
N GLY A 373 19.71 -1.61 14.03
CA GLY A 373 20.72 -1.49 12.96
C GLY A 373 22.10 -1.07 13.44
N SER A 374 22.19 -0.43 14.61
CA SER A 374 23.44 -0.09 15.28
C SER A 374 23.25 -0.03 16.79
N TYR A 375 24.37 0.02 17.53
CA TYR A 375 24.40 0.13 18.99
C TYR A 375 25.06 1.44 19.43
N TYR A 376 24.53 2.09 20.47
CA TYR A 376 25.18 3.22 21.13
C TYR A 376 26.60 2.87 21.58
N LEU A 377 26.75 1.70 22.22
CA LEU A 377 28.00 1.21 22.79
C LEU A 377 27.96 -0.32 22.87
N ARG A 378 28.81 -1.00 22.08
CA ARG A 378 28.97 -2.45 22.10
C ARG A 378 30.43 -2.80 22.35
N GLN A 379 30.69 -3.52 23.44
CA GLN A 379 32.04 -3.98 23.84
C GLN A 379 33.14 -2.89 23.84
N GLY A 380 32.77 -1.63 24.12
CA GLY A 380 33.71 -0.50 24.14
C GLY A 380 33.77 0.30 22.84
N SER A 381 33.17 -0.20 21.76
CA SER A 381 33.05 0.49 20.47
C SER A 381 31.75 1.27 20.39
N LEU A 382 31.83 2.50 19.90
CA LEU A 382 30.69 3.40 19.67
C LEU A 382 30.04 3.11 18.30
N ASP A 383 28.74 3.37 18.18
CA ASP A 383 27.94 3.28 16.93
C ASP A 383 28.23 2.03 16.09
N THR A 384 28.39 0.89 16.77
CA THR A 384 28.75 -0.37 16.10
C THR A 384 27.55 -0.87 15.31
N GLU A 385 27.74 -1.14 14.02
CA GLU A 385 26.70 -1.67 13.15
C GLU A 385 26.28 -3.09 13.57
N GLU A 386 24.98 -3.35 13.54
CA GLU A 386 24.39 -4.68 13.71
C GLU A 386 24.01 -5.25 12.35
N THR A 387 24.77 -6.25 11.91
CA THR A 387 24.58 -6.89 10.60
C THR A 387 23.44 -7.92 10.60
N TYR A 388 23.01 -8.40 11.78
CA TYR A 388 21.82 -9.25 11.94
C TYR A 388 20.53 -8.41 12.04
N GLY A 389 20.66 -7.08 12.07
CA GLY A 389 19.57 -6.14 12.24
C GLY A 389 18.67 -6.00 11.01
N MET A 390 17.35 -5.96 11.23
CA MET A 390 16.35 -5.64 10.20
C MET A 390 16.53 -4.24 9.64
N LEU A 391 17.06 -3.31 10.45
CA LEU A 391 17.29 -1.93 10.05
C LEU A 391 18.74 -1.68 9.68
N THR A 392 18.97 -0.73 8.77
CA THR A 392 20.32 -0.21 8.47
C THR A 392 20.91 0.53 9.67
N ALA A 393 22.24 0.70 9.72
CA ALA A 393 22.93 1.37 10.85
C ALA A 393 22.38 2.76 11.22
N ASN A 394 21.80 3.48 10.25
CA ASN A 394 21.16 4.78 10.49
C ASN A 394 19.66 4.71 10.83
N TRP A 395 19.10 3.51 11.01
CA TRP A 395 17.72 3.24 11.40
C TRP A 395 16.62 3.74 10.43
N THR A 396 16.96 4.05 9.17
CA THR A 396 16.01 4.66 8.22
C THR A 396 15.36 3.69 7.23
N GLN A 397 15.95 2.52 6.99
CA GLN A 397 15.47 1.56 5.99
C GLN A 397 15.63 0.13 6.49
N LEU A 398 14.88 -0.78 5.86
CA LEU A 398 15.17 -2.21 5.92
C LEU A 398 16.56 -2.49 5.36
N ARG A 399 17.33 -3.33 6.05
CA ARG A 399 18.66 -3.77 5.61
C ARG A 399 18.56 -4.72 4.41
N SER A 400 17.65 -5.68 4.47
CA SER A 400 17.38 -6.62 3.39
C SER A 400 15.87 -6.81 3.19
N PRO A 401 15.25 -6.11 2.23
CA PRO A 401 13.85 -6.33 1.86
C PRO A 401 13.57 -7.78 1.44
N GLN A 402 14.50 -8.42 0.73
CA GLN A 402 14.38 -9.81 0.27
C GLN A 402 14.36 -10.78 1.46
N PHE A 403 15.15 -10.55 2.51
CA PHE A 403 15.07 -11.32 3.74
C PHE A 403 13.71 -11.14 4.42
N HIS A 404 13.20 -9.91 4.48
CA HIS A 404 11.88 -9.63 5.06
C HIS A 404 10.75 -10.38 4.32
N GLU A 405 10.81 -10.45 2.98
CA GLU A 405 9.86 -11.23 2.17
C GLU A 405 9.81 -12.72 2.57
N LYS A 406 10.95 -13.31 2.96
CA LYS A 406 11.02 -14.72 3.40
C LYS A 406 10.18 -15.02 4.64
N LEU A 407 9.92 -14.00 5.48
CA LEU A 407 9.17 -14.14 6.72
C LEU A 407 7.65 -14.11 6.53
N GLN A 408 7.16 -13.69 5.35
CA GLN A 408 5.73 -13.39 5.14
C GLN A 408 4.79 -14.56 5.46
N LEU A 409 5.18 -15.81 5.14
CA LEU A 409 4.37 -16.98 5.48
C LEU A 409 4.32 -17.20 6.99
N ILE A 410 5.47 -17.18 7.66
CA ILE A 410 5.56 -17.48 9.10
C ILE A 410 5.07 -16.34 9.98
N GLN A 411 4.84 -15.14 9.44
CA GLN A 411 4.09 -14.06 10.11
C GLN A 411 2.59 -14.36 10.22
N GLN A 412 2.07 -15.28 9.39
CA GLN A 412 0.66 -15.65 9.41
C GLN A 412 0.38 -16.78 10.41
N LYS A 413 -0.90 -16.92 10.78
CA LYS A 413 -1.43 -18.08 11.49
C LYS A 413 -1.72 -19.19 10.47
N ILE A 414 -0.83 -20.17 10.35
CA ILE A 414 -0.89 -21.31 9.38
C ILE A 414 -1.83 -22.43 9.88
N GLN A 415 -1.97 -22.58 11.20
CA GLN A 415 -2.78 -23.59 11.87
C GLN A 415 -3.72 -22.94 12.89
N ASP A 416 -4.96 -23.40 12.98
CA ASP A 416 -5.91 -22.93 13.98
C ASP A 416 -6.44 -24.09 14.82
N PRO A 417 -6.08 -24.16 16.12
CA PRO A 417 -6.48 -25.27 17.00
C PRO A 417 -7.99 -25.47 17.16
N LYS A 418 -8.81 -24.47 16.77
CA LYS A 418 -10.27 -24.58 16.82
C LYS A 418 -10.90 -25.08 15.51
N SER A 419 -10.12 -25.14 14.44
CA SER A 419 -10.61 -25.60 13.15
C SER A 419 -11.05 -27.06 13.22
N ARG A 420 -12.21 -27.36 12.63
CA ARG A 420 -12.70 -28.73 12.41
C ARG A 420 -12.60 -29.17 10.94
N LYS A 421 -11.96 -28.35 10.11
CA LYS A 421 -11.77 -28.63 8.67
C LYS A 421 -10.61 -29.60 8.50
N SER A 422 -10.63 -30.39 7.43
CA SER A 422 -9.53 -31.29 7.07
C SER A 422 -8.20 -30.54 6.98
N GLU A 423 -7.13 -31.14 7.50
CA GLU A 423 -5.75 -30.67 7.30
C GLU A 423 -5.46 -30.65 5.80
N ASN A 424 -5.24 -29.45 5.27
CA ASN A 424 -4.72 -29.27 3.92
C ASN A 424 -3.21 -29.02 4.03
N LYS A 425 -2.52 -28.93 2.90
CA LYS A 425 -1.09 -28.62 2.84
C LYS A 425 -0.84 -27.38 1.99
N ILE A 426 0.19 -26.61 2.30
CA ILE A 426 0.71 -25.52 1.45
C ILE A 426 2.05 -25.96 0.90
N MET A 427 2.29 -25.73 -0.38
CA MET A 427 3.63 -25.88 -0.94
C MET A 427 4.43 -24.59 -0.73
N TYR A 428 5.31 -24.58 0.26
CA TYR A 428 6.17 -23.44 0.59
C TYR A 428 7.58 -23.69 0.06
N HIS A 429 8.18 -22.65 -0.52
CA HIS A 429 9.56 -22.65 -1.01
C HIS A 429 10.42 -21.75 -0.11
N PRO A 430 11.14 -22.31 0.88
CA PRO A 430 11.78 -21.54 1.95
C PRO A 430 12.88 -20.60 1.47
N MET A 431 13.62 -20.98 0.43
CA MET A 431 14.71 -20.17 -0.12
C MET A 431 14.24 -18.79 -0.59
N SER A 432 13.06 -18.73 -1.22
CA SER A 432 12.48 -17.49 -1.76
C SER A 432 11.37 -16.88 -0.90
N GLY A 433 10.84 -17.62 0.08
CA GLY A 433 9.66 -17.18 0.84
C GLY A 433 8.32 -17.32 0.13
N ARG A 434 8.29 -17.92 -1.07
CA ARG A 434 7.10 -17.97 -1.92
C ARG A 434 6.31 -19.26 -1.73
N CYS A 435 5.04 -19.23 -2.10
CA CYS A 435 4.17 -20.41 -2.07
C CYS A 435 3.73 -20.80 -3.48
N VAL A 436 3.67 -22.11 -3.75
CA VAL A 436 3.18 -22.63 -5.02
C VAL A 436 1.66 -22.49 -5.09
N ARG A 437 1.22 -21.87 -6.17
CA ARG A 437 -0.15 -21.56 -6.52
C ARG A 437 -0.45 -22.07 -7.92
N VAL A 438 -1.71 -22.39 -8.15
CA VAL A 438 -2.22 -22.78 -9.47
C VAL A 438 -2.89 -21.58 -10.12
N ASP A 439 -2.51 -21.26 -11.35
CA ASP A 439 -3.27 -20.39 -12.25
C ASP A 439 -3.43 -21.08 -13.61
N ARG A 440 -4.65 -21.08 -14.17
CA ARG A 440 -4.97 -21.67 -15.49
C ARG A 440 -4.38 -23.09 -15.77
N ASN A 441 -4.33 -23.97 -14.77
CA ASN A 441 -3.74 -25.34 -14.79
C ASN A 441 -2.20 -25.43 -14.77
N GLU A 442 -1.50 -24.31 -14.65
CA GLU A 442 -0.05 -24.26 -14.45
C GLU A 442 0.28 -23.93 -12.99
N THR A 443 1.45 -24.38 -12.53
CA THR A 443 1.95 -24.07 -11.19
C THR A 443 2.99 -22.96 -11.23
N HIS A 444 2.79 -21.96 -10.37
CA HIS A 444 3.71 -20.82 -10.23
C HIS A 444 3.93 -20.53 -8.75
N ALA A 445 5.10 -20.02 -8.39
CA ALA A 445 5.38 -19.53 -7.05
C ALA A 445 5.07 -18.02 -6.96
N SER A 446 4.20 -17.65 -6.03
CA SER A 446 3.77 -16.26 -5.78
C SER A 446 4.04 -15.85 -4.34
N ASP A 447 3.69 -14.60 -4.01
CA ASP A 447 3.45 -14.27 -2.60
C ASP A 447 2.46 -15.28 -2.00
N CYS A 448 2.62 -15.62 -0.72
CA CYS A 448 1.80 -16.66 -0.10
C CYS A 448 0.33 -16.24 0.11
N TRP A 449 -0.11 -15.10 -0.47
CA TRP A 449 -1.48 -14.64 -0.43
C TRP A 449 -2.33 -15.36 -1.48
N GLY A 450 -3.32 -16.13 -1.03
CA GLY A 450 -4.15 -16.94 -1.91
C GLY A 450 -3.41 -18.16 -2.50
N MET A 451 -2.46 -18.70 -1.75
CA MET A 451 -1.78 -19.97 -2.04
C MET A 451 -2.77 -21.13 -2.27
N SER A 452 -2.35 -22.09 -3.10
CA SER A 452 -3.13 -23.30 -3.33
C SER A 452 -3.04 -24.24 -2.13
N HIS A 453 -4.13 -24.96 -1.89
CA HIS A 453 -4.21 -25.98 -0.85
C HIS A 453 -4.13 -27.38 -1.47
N TRP A 454 -3.28 -28.21 -0.88
CA TRP A 454 -2.92 -29.52 -1.42
C TRP A 454 -3.26 -30.63 -0.42
N SER A 455 -3.53 -31.83 -0.91
CA SER A 455 -3.57 -33.04 -0.10
C SER A 455 -2.57 -34.04 -0.67
N HIS A 456 -1.87 -34.73 0.21
CA HIS A 456 -0.87 -35.73 -0.17
C HIS A 456 -0.82 -36.78 0.93
N ASP A 457 -1.11 -38.03 0.58
CA ASP A 457 -1.38 -39.12 1.53
C ASP A 457 -0.12 -39.93 1.87
N GLY A 458 1.05 -39.50 1.40
CA GLY A 458 2.34 -40.13 1.62
C GLY A 458 3.06 -40.49 0.32
N ASP A 459 4.26 -41.04 0.44
CA ASP A 459 5.11 -41.36 -0.70
C ASP A 459 4.41 -42.31 -1.70
N GLY A 460 4.60 -42.04 -2.99
CA GLY A 460 3.96 -42.81 -4.07
C GLY A 460 2.49 -42.47 -4.28
N THR A 461 1.95 -41.46 -3.58
CA THR A 461 0.59 -40.97 -3.78
C THR A 461 0.57 -39.61 -4.49
N PRO A 462 -0.58 -39.21 -5.06
CA PRO A 462 -0.66 -37.97 -5.83
C PRO A 462 -0.71 -36.75 -4.92
N VAL A 463 -0.18 -35.63 -5.38
CA VAL A 463 -0.38 -34.32 -4.73
C VAL A 463 -1.61 -33.68 -5.36
N LYS A 464 -2.74 -33.76 -4.67
CA LYS A 464 -4.05 -33.33 -5.20
C LYS A 464 -4.35 -31.90 -4.78
N LEU A 465 -4.94 -31.13 -5.68
CA LEU A 465 -5.47 -29.80 -5.38
C LEU A 465 -6.81 -29.92 -4.67
N VAL A 466 -6.86 -29.48 -3.41
CA VAL A 466 -8.00 -29.69 -2.51
C VAL A 466 -9.29 -29.12 -3.10
N GLY A 467 -10.36 -29.91 -3.04
CA GLY A 467 -11.68 -29.52 -3.55
C GLY A 467 -11.83 -29.66 -5.06
N THR A 468 -10.87 -30.29 -5.75
CA THR A 468 -10.90 -30.51 -7.19
C THR A 468 -10.47 -31.95 -7.55
N PRO A 469 -10.76 -32.45 -8.76
CA PRO A 469 -10.25 -33.74 -9.23
C PRO A 469 -8.79 -33.67 -9.73
N TRP A 470 -8.14 -32.52 -9.63
CA TRP A 470 -6.83 -32.28 -10.24
C TRP A 470 -5.68 -32.60 -9.28
N CYS A 471 -4.55 -33.03 -9.83
CA CYS A 471 -3.30 -33.29 -9.13
C CYS A 471 -2.10 -32.89 -9.98
N LEU A 472 -0.95 -32.74 -9.34
CA LEU A 472 0.30 -32.42 -9.99
C LEU A 472 0.80 -33.58 -10.84
N THR A 473 1.26 -33.28 -12.05
CA THR A 473 1.98 -34.23 -12.92
C THR A 473 3.29 -33.62 -13.40
N ALA A 474 4.32 -34.45 -13.47
CA ALA A 474 5.57 -34.12 -14.12
C ALA A 474 5.47 -34.43 -15.62
N LEU A 475 6.03 -33.58 -16.48
CA LEU A 475 6.06 -33.81 -17.94
C LEU A 475 7.44 -34.21 -18.46
N GLY A 476 8.50 -33.97 -17.67
CA GLY A 476 9.88 -34.23 -18.04
C GLY A 476 10.86 -33.19 -17.49
N ASP A 477 12.15 -33.43 -17.68
CA ASP A 477 13.23 -32.53 -17.24
C ASP A 477 13.17 -31.18 -17.94
N GLY A 478 13.23 -30.09 -17.17
CA GLY A 478 13.12 -28.71 -17.63
C GLY A 478 11.70 -28.24 -17.98
N LEU A 479 10.67 -29.07 -17.79
CA LEU A 479 9.28 -28.74 -18.15
C LEU A 479 8.45 -28.27 -16.95
N PRO A 480 7.36 -27.50 -17.17
CA PRO A 480 6.48 -27.06 -16.09
C PRO A 480 5.76 -28.21 -15.38
N VAL A 481 5.60 -28.08 -14.06
CA VAL A 481 4.67 -28.91 -13.31
C VAL A 481 3.25 -28.39 -13.57
N ILE A 482 2.38 -29.25 -14.10
CA ILE A 482 1.00 -28.90 -14.46
C ILE A 482 -0.02 -29.72 -13.68
N LEU A 483 -1.29 -29.41 -13.86
CA LEU A 483 -2.40 -30.20 -13.32
C LEU A 483 -2.99 -31.18 -14.33
N THR A 484 -3.24 -32.41 -13.88
CA THR A 484 -3.98 -33.46 -14.60
C THR A 484 -5.11 -34.05 -13.77
N SER A 485 -6.10 -34.64 -14.43
CA SER A 485 -7.16 -35.43 -13.79
C SER A 485 -6.77 -36.90 -13.63
N GLU A 486 -5.70 -37.34 -14.29
CA GLU A 486 -5.19 -38.72 -14.28
C GLU A 486 -4.29 -38.98 -13.07
N CYS A 487 -4.83 -38.79 -11.87
CA CYS A 487 -4.01 -38.78 -10.67
C CYS A 487 -3.35 -40.09 -10.29
N TYR A 488 -3.63 -41.19 -10.96
CA TYR A 488 -3.03 -42.49 -10.66
C TYR A 488 -2.04 -42.94 -11.73
N SER A 489 -1.65 -42.05 -12.64
CA SER A 489 -0.55 -42.27 -13.59
C SER A 489 0.80 -42.21 -12.86
N GLU A 490 1.84 -42.82 -13.41
CA GLU A 490 3.17 -42.81 -12.80
C GLU A 490 3.72 -41.39 -12.67
N GLU A 491 3.45 -40.53 -13.66
CA GLU A 491 3.82 -39.11 -13.75
C GLU A 491 3.13 -38.22 -12.70
N SER A 492 2.03 -38.70 -12.12
CA SER A 492 1.25 -38.01 -11.09
C SER A 492 1.55 -38.49 -9.67
N THR A 493 2.43 -39.48 -9.51
CA THR A 493 2.86 -39.97 -8.19
C THR A 493 4.10 -39.22 -7.72
N TRP A 494 4.10 -38.79 -6.47
CA TRP A 494 5.21 -38.02 -5.91
C TRP A 494 5.68 -38.65 -4.62
N ARG A 495 6.97 -38.48 -4.32
CA ARG A 495 7.56 -38.91 -3.04
C ARG A 495 8.53 -37.86 -2.52
N LEU A 496 8.68 -37.81 -1.20
CA LEU A 496 9.72 -37.02 -0.58
C LEU A 496 11.05 -37.77 -0.73
N VAL A 497 12.07 -37.08 -1.23
CA VAL A 497 13.43 -37.60 -1.37
C VAL A 497 14.40 -36.79 -0.52
N SER A 498 15.61 -37.33 -0.38
CA SER A 498 16.73 -36.87 0.48
C SER A 498 16.50 -36.92 1.99
N GLY A 499 17.60 -36.86 2.76
CA GLY A 499 17.55 -36.85 4.23
C GLY A 499 16.67 -35.75 4.82
N SER A 500 16.65 -34.55 4.22
CA SER A 500 15.86 -33.40 4.70
C SER A 500 14.35 -33.56 4.47
N LYS A 501 13.96 -34.40 3.51
CA LYS A 501 12.58 -34.57 3.04
C LYS A 501 11.92 -33.25 2.60
N PHE A 502 12.71 -32.35 2.01
CA PHE A 502 12.22 -31.11 1.40
C PHE A 502 12.10 -31.17 -0.12
N GLN A 503 12.72 -32.16 -0.76
CA GLN A 503 12.59 -32.37 -2.20
C GLN A 503 11.40 -33.28 -2.51
N MET A 504 10.53 -32.82 -3.42
CA MET A 504 9.39 -33.59 -3.91
C MET A 504 9.70 -34.10 -5.32
N ALA A 505 9.81 -35.42 -5.49
CA ALA A 505 10.26 -36.03 -6.74
C ALA A 505 9.23 -36.95 -7.39
N ASN A 506 9.25 -36.98 -8.72
CA ASN A 506 8.59 -37.94 -9.60
C ASN A 506 9.67 -38.70 -10.43
N LYS A 507 9.35 -39.88 -10.98
CA LYS A 507 10.29 -40.63 -11.85
C LYS A 507 9.98 -40.38 -13.32
N ASP A 508 11.01 -40.11 -14.12
CA ASP A 508 10.90 -40.09 -15.57
C ASP A 508 10.83 -41.50 -16.19
N GLU A 509 10.64 -41.57 -17.52
CA GLU A 509 10.57 -42.83 -18.29
C GLU A 509 11.82 -43.73 -18.13
N ASN A 510 12.97 -43.15 -17.74
CA ASN A 510 14.21 -43.88 -17.51
C ASN A 510 14.42 -44.25 -16.03
N GLY A 511 13.47 -43.92 -15.16
CA GLY A 511 13.53 -44.14 -13.72
C GLY A 511 14.36 -43.12 -12.94
N THR A 512 14.76 -42.02 -13.56
CA THR A 512 15.52 -40.91 -12.96
C THR A 512 14.60 -39.99 -12.15
N ASP A 513 15.07 -39.51 -11.01
CA ASP A 513 14.28 -38.62 -10.15
C ASP A 513 14.27 -37.17 -10.66
N LEU A 514 13.07 -36.65 -10.90
CA LEU A 514 12.78 -35.27 -11.24
C LEU A 514 12.13 -34.56 -10.04
N CYS A 515 12.84 -33.59 -9.47
CA CYS A 515 12.40 -32.77 -8.36
C CYS A 515 11.67 -31.52 -8.85
N MET A 516 10.67 -31.07 -8.09
CA MET A 516 10.12 -29.73 -8.26
C MET A 516 11.21 -28.69 -8.01
N ASP A 517 11.39 -27.78 -8.95
CA ASP A 517 12.42 -26.74 -8.93
C ASP A 517 11.78 -25.36 -9.14
N TYR A 518 12.17 -24.41 -8.31
CA TYR A 518 11.76 -23.03 -8.44
C TYR A 518 12.95 -22.09 -8.19
N ASP A 519 13.34 -21.37 -9.24
CA ASP A 519 14.33 -20.30 -9.15
C ASP A 519 13.68 -18.94 -9.50
N PRO A 520 13.57 -18.03 -8.52
CA PRO A 520 12.95 -16.71 -8.72
C PRO A 520 13.72 -15.82 -9.72
N SER A 521 14.96 -16.16 -10.06
CA SER A 521 15.82 -15.39 -10.97
C SER A 521 15.44 -15.55 -12.45
N TYR A 522 14.75 -16.64 -12.80
CA TYR A 522 14.45 -16.98 -14.19
C TYR A 522 12.96 -16.89 -14.54
N SER A 523 12.08 -17.40 -13.67
CA SER A 523 10.65 -17.50 -13.95
C SER A 523 9.83 -17.52 -12.67
N SER A 524 8.51 -17.31 -12.80
CA SER A 524 7.55 -17.60 -11.72
C SER A 524 7.04 -19.04 -11.75
N THR A 525 7.25 -19.77 -12.85
CA THR A 525 6.77 -21.15 -13.06
C THR A 525 7.59 -22.15 -12.25
N VAL A 526 6.92 -23.15 -11.68
CA VAL A 526 7.58 -24.30 -11.04
C VAL A 526 7.83 -25.37 -12.10
N LEU A 527 9.08 -25.83 -12.19
CA LEU A 527 9.53 -26.80 -13.17
C LEU A 527 9.80 -28.14 -12.51
N THR A 528 9.92 -29.21 -13.30
CA THR A 528 10.60 -30.44 -12.90
C THR A 528 12.02 -30.42 -13.45
N LYS A 529 13.01 -30.69 -12.60
CA LYS A 529 14.41 -30.88 -13.01
C LYS A 529 15.01 -32.11 -12.35
N LYS A 530 16.06 -32.68 -12.93
CA LYS A 530 16.84 -33.73 -12.25
C LYS A 530 17.18 -33.33 -10.82
N CYS A 531 16.91 -34.23 -9.87
CA CYS A 531 17.12 -33.96 -8.46
C CYS A 531 18.61 -33.73 -8.16
N ILE A 532 18.91 -32.66 -7.43
CA ILE A 532 20.23 -32.33 -6.91
C ILE A 532 20.42 -33.10 -5.60
N CYS A 533 21.49 -33.88 -5.46
CA CYS A 533 21.80 -34.64 -4.24
C CYS A 533 20.60 -35.48 -3.73
N SER A 534 20.04 -36.34 -4.59
CA SER A 534 18.90 -37.21 -4.28
C SER A 534 19.29 -38.38 -3.36
N ALA A 535 18.30 -39.14 -2.85
CA ALA A 535 18.53 -40.23 -1.88
C ALA A 535 19.44 -41.37 -2.38
N ASP A 536 19.54 -41.57 -3.70
CA ASP A 536 20.47 -42.55 -4.31
C ASP A 536 21.92 -42.01 -4.43
N ASP A 537 22.10 -40.69 -4.21
CA ASP A 537 23.36 -39.94 -4.27
C ASP A 537 23.78 -39.35 -2.89
N ASP A 538 23.07 -39.70 -1.81
CA ASP A 538 23.31 -39.30 -0.40
C ASP A 538 24.64 -39.84 0.18
N SER A 539 25.60 -40.18 -0.68
CA SER A 539 27.01 -40.22 -0.31
C SER A 539 27.46 -38.82 0.11
N SER A 540 28.38 -38.75 1.08
CA SER A 540 28.99 -37.51 1.61
C SER A 540 29.69 -36.60 0.57
N ASN A 541 29.55 -36.90 -0.73
CA ASN A 541 30.30 -36.30 -1.82
C ASN A 541 29.50 -35.29 -2.64
N CYS A 542 28.17 -35.19 -2.47
CA CYS A 542 27.35 -34.20 -3.18
C CYS A 542 27.35 -32.85 -2.44
N LEU A 543 28.05 -31.86 -3.01
CA LEU A 543 28.18 -30.50 -2.49
C LEU A 543 27.36 -29.46 -3.26
N GLU A 544 26.52 -29.90 -4.20
CA GLU A 544 25.60 -29.02 -4.92
C GLU A 544 24.47 -28.54 -3.99
N ASN A 545 23.97 -27.31 -4.22
CA ASN A 545 22.93 -26.72 -3.39
C ASN A 545 21.51 -27.08 -3.89
N PRO A 546 20.72 -27.85 -3.15
CA PRO A 546 19.38 -28.27 -3.54
C PRO A 546 18.27 -27.28 -3.14
N GLU A 547 18.56 -26.11 -2.56
CA GLU A 547 17.55 -25.20 -2.00
C GLU A 547 16.46 -24.74 -2.98
N SER A 548 16.77 -24.62 -4.28
CA SER A 548 15.77 -24.32 -5.32
C SER A 548 14.75 -25.45 -5.52
N GLN A 549 15.11 -26.66 -5.08
CA GLN A 549 14.29 -27.87 -5.17
C GLN A 549 13.53 -28.19 -3.87
N TRP A 550 13.46 -27.23 -2.94
CA TRP A 550 12.72 -27.37 -1.68
C TRP A 550 11.25 -26.89 -1.67
N PRO A 551 10.49 -26.74 -2.79
CA PRO A 551 9.05 -26.60 -2.68
C PRO A 551 8.43 -27.91 -2.16
N ARG A 552 7.85 -27.90 -0.95
CA ARG A 552 7.14 -29.08 -0.43
C ARG A 552 5.80 -28.80 0.24
N PRO A 553 4.84 -29.75 0.21
CA PRO A 553 3.59 -29.66 0.96
C PRO A 553 3.83 -29.72 2.50
N GLY A 554 3.73 -28.58 3.19
CA GLY A 554 3.70 -28.46 4.65
C GLY A 554 2.26 -28.37 5.21
N ARG A 555 2.03 -28.74 6.48
CA ARG A 555 0.68 -28.75 7.07
C ARG A 555 0.07 -27.34 7.15
N HIS A 556 -1.20 -27.24 6.80
CA HIS A 556 -2.00 -26.02 6.91
C HIS A 556 -3.47 -26.35 7.13
N GLU A 557 -4.05 -25.80 8.19
CA GLU A 557 -5.47 -25.94 8.44
C GLU A 557 -6.18 -24.65 8.07
N ASN A 558 -7.39 -24.78 7.51
CA ASN A 558 -8.26 -23.65 7.26
C ASN A 558 -8.67 -22.97 8.58
N ALA A 559 -7.82 -22.10 9.10
CA ALA A 559 -8.18 -21.13 10.11
C ALA A 559 -9.35 -20.29 9.57
N PRO A 560 -10.41 -20.03 10.36
CA PRO A 560 -11.24 -18.87 10.09
C PRO A 560 -10.31 -17.66 10.05
N SER A 561 -10.37 -16.87 8.97
CA SER A 561 -9.88 -15.51 9.02
C SER A 561 -10.57 -14.86 10.23
N GLY A 562 -9.76 -14.50 11.23
CA GLY A 562 -10.23 -13.70 12.34
C GLY A 562 -10.66 -12.36 11.78
N THR A 563 -11.95 -12.24 11.46
CA THR A 563 -12.60 -10.94 11.35
C THR A 563 -12.50 -10.31 12.73
N PHE A 564 -11.79 -9.19 12.83
CA PHE A 564 -12.29 -8.15 13.72
C PHE A 564 -13.70 -7.81 13.23
N VAL A 565 -14.67 -8.06 14.11
CA VAL A 565 -16.10 -8.17 13.80
C VAL A 565 -16.72 -6.81 13.52
N GLY A 566 -17.57 -6.77 12.48
CA GLY A 566 -18.62 -5.77 12.28
C GLY A 566 -19.53 -6.19 11.12
N ARG A 567 -20.55 -7.01 11.42
CA ARG A 567 -21.40 -7.81 10.52
C ARG A 567 -22.23 -7.04 9.49
N ARG A 568 -22.44 -7.72 8.36
CA ARG A 568 -23.58 -7.60 7.41
C ARG A 568 -24.81 -8.33 7.98
N ASP A 569 -26.00 -7.90 7.59
CA ASP A 569 -27.12 -8.79 7.25
C ASP A 569 -27.96 -8.16 6.13
N GLY A 570 -28.47 -8.99 5.22
CA GLY A 570 -29.26 -8.60 4.05
C GLY A 570 -30.54 -9.42 3.93
N LEU A 571 -31.47 -9.00 3.07
CA LEU A 571 -32.69 -9.73 2.74
C LEU A 571 -33.14 -9.51 1.27
N PHE A 572 -32.84 -10.53 0.45
CA PHE A 572 -33.63 -11.24 -0.56
C PHE A 572 -34.57 -10.58 -1.62
N LYS A 573 -34.24 -10.94 -2.89
CA LYS A 573 -35.05 -11.59 -3.97
C LYS A 573 -35.87 -10.77 -5.02
N GLN A 574 -35.49 -11.04 -6.28
CA GLN A 574 -36.16 -11.01 -7.61
C GLN A 574 -37.64 -11.51 -7.65
N PRO A 575 -38.48 -11.28 -8.72
CA PRO A 575 -38.19 -11.54 -10.16
C PRO A 575 -38.83 -10.64 -11.27
N LEU A 576 -38.36 -10.83 -12.52
CA LEU A 576 -38.90 -10.42 -13.86
C LEU A 576 -40.21 -11.19 -14.22
N PRO A 577 -40.92 -11.08 -15.41
CA PRO A 577 -40.64 -10.38 -16.70
C PRO A 577 -41.85 -9.78 -17.50
N SER A 578 -41.54 -9.12 -18.66
CA SER A 578 -42.11 -9.39 -20.02
C SER A 578 -43.02 -8.38 -20.77
N HIS A 579 -42.68 -8.23 -22.08
CA HIS A 579 -43.47 -7.84 -23.28
C HIS A 579 -43.99 -6.39 -23.40
N SER A 580 -43.96 -5.67 -24.53
CA SER A 580 -43.75 -5.96 -25.96
C SER A 580 -43.54 -4.65 -26.74
N SER A 581 -42.64 -4.64 -27.74
CA SER A 581 -42.58 -3.67 -28.86
C SER A 581 -43.79 -3.82 -29.82
N PRO A 582 -43.90 -3.21 -31.03
CA PRO A 582 -43.05 -2.19 -31.71
C PRO A 582 -43.83 -1.13 -32.56
N VAL A 583 -43.09 -0.26 -33.28
CA VAL A 583 -43.27 0.10 -34.73
C VAL A 583 -43.58 1.57 -35.16
N TYR A 584 -42.61 2.13 -35.93
CA TYR A 584 -42.57 3.14 -37.04
C TYR A 584 -42.90 4.64 -36.83
N ASP A 585 -41.92 5.56 -36.94
CA ASP A 585 -41.32 6.24 -38.14
C ASP A 585 -42.18 7.44 -38.62
N LEU A 586 -41.73 8.64 -39.00
CA LEU A 586 -40.41 9.18 -39.39
C LEU A 586 -40.51 10.73 -39.50
N LEU A 587 -39.37 11.42 -39.31
CA LEU A 587 -38.94 12.75 -39.82
C LEU A 587 -38.73 13.95 -38.84
N LEU A 588 -37.43 14.17 -38.58
CA LEU A 588 -36.66 15.28 -37.98
C LEU A 588 -36.55 16.50 -38.93
N PRO A 589 -35.96 17.69 -38.57
CA PRO A 589 -34.98 17.94 -37.50
C PRO A 589 -35.14 19.25 -36.68
N LEU A 590 -34.62 19.22 -35.44
CA LEU A 590 -34.09 20.30 -34.57
C LEU A 590 -34.47 19.99 -33.11
N SER A 591 -33.56 19.37 -32.36
CA SER A 591 -33.72 19.17 -30.91
C SER A 591 -32.49 19.71 -30.18
N PHE A 592 -32.59 20.95 -29.71
CA PHE A 592 -32.06 21.27 -28.39
C PHE A 592 -33.02 20.62 -27.40
N SER A 593 -32.56 19.62 -26.64
CA SER A 593 -33.35 19.05 -25.54
C SER A 593 -32.67 19.30 -24.21
N GLU A 594 -33.36 20.12 -23.41
CA GLU A 594 -33.27 20.23 -21.97
C GLU A 594 -33.25 18.84 -21.30
N GLN A 595 -32.09 18.39 -20.82
CA GLN A 595 -32.04 17.23 -19.92
C GLN A 595 -31.00 17.40 -18.79
N ALA A 596 -30.61 18.65 -18.49
CA ALA A 596 -29.89 19.00 -17.27
C ALA A 596 -30.80 19.67 -16.22
N ILE A 597 -32.06 19.97 -16.57
CA ILE A 597 -33.11 20.48 -15.69
C ILE A 597 -34.20 19.41 -15.55
N TYR A 598 -33.90 18.26 -14.91
CA TYR A 598 -34.96 17.29 -14.57
C TYR A 598 -34.79 16.60 -13.21
N ASN A 599 -33.60 16.60 -12.60
CA ASN A 599 -33.42 15.97 -11.28
C ASN A 599 -33.53 16.94 -10.09
N GLY A 600 -33.49 18.26 -10.30
CA GLY A 600 -33.70 19.26 -9.25
C GLY A 600 -35.15 19.76 -9.10
N TYR A 601 -35.95 19.68 -10.17
CA TYR A 601 -37.32 20.20 -10.17
C TYR A 601 -38.36 19.17 -9.69
N GLN A 602 -38.13 17.87 -9.91
CA GLN A 602 -39.01 16.80 -9.39
C GLN A 602 -38.98 16.69 -7.87
N TYR A 603 -37.89 17.08 -7.19
CA TYR A 603 -37.84 17.06 -5.72
C TYR A 603 -38.69 18.19 -5.10
N ARG A 604 -38.74 19.37 -5.72
CA ARG A 604 -39.60 20.48 -5.26
C ARG A 604 -41.07 20.28 -5.65
N GLN A 605 -41.35 19.66 -6.80
CA GLN A 605 -42.71 19.36 -7.23
C GLN A 605 -43.31 18.17 -6.45
N ALA A 606 -42.51 17.14 -6.15
CA ALA A 606 -42.92 16.03 -5.28
C ALA A 606 -43.19 16.48 -3.84
N LEU A 607 -42.42 17.44 -3.31
CA LEU A 607 -42.69 18.04 -1.99
C LEU A 607 -43.96 18.91 -1.98
N PHE A 608 -44.29 19.57 -3.09
CA PHE A 608 -45.52 20.37 -3.21
C PHE A 608 -46.78 19.50 -3.43
N GLU A 609 -46.66 18.38 -4.15
CA GLU A 609 -47.73 17.40 -4.34
C GLU A 609 -47.94 16.50 -3.11
N HIS A 610 -46.89 16.16 -2.35
CA HIS A 610 -47.03 15.49 -1.04
C HIS A 610 -47.69 16.38 0.01
N TRP A 611 -47.42 17.70 -0.02
CA TRP A 611 -48.11 18.66 0.85
C TRP A 611 -49.61 18.67 0.55
N ASN A 612 -50.01 18.68 -0.73
CA ASN A 612 -51.42 18.62 -1.13
C ASN A 612 -52.11 17.28 -0.82
N LEU A 613 -51.39 16.16 -0.83
CA LEU A 613 -51.90 14.86 -0.40
C LEU A 613 -52.04 14.73 1.13
N MET A 614 -51.17 15.40 1.91
CA MET A 614 -51.30 15.49 3.36
C MET A 614 -52.51 16.31 3.80
N THR A 615 -52.89 17.37 3.07
CA THR A 615 -54.11 18.16 3.37
C THR A 615 -55.40 17.42 3.04
N LEU A 616 -55.39 16.49 2.08
CA LEU A 616 -56.53 15.64 1.73
C LEU A 616 -56.72 14.43 2.68
N ALA A 617 -55.67 13.96 3.35
CA ALA A 617 -55.74 12.85 4.31
C ALA A 617 -56.20 13.27 5.72
N LEU A 618 -56.16 14.56 6.04
CA LEU A 618 -56.57 15.11 7.35
C LEU A 618 -58.10 15.33 7.50
N HIS A 619 -58.91 14.93 6.51
CA HIS A 619 -60.37 15.08 6.50
C HIS A 619 -61.15 13.74 6.43
N SER A 620 -60.54 12.59 6.71
CA SER A 620 -61.27 11.31 6.77
C SER A 620 -61.28 10.71 8.17
N ASP A 621 -62.47 10.37 8.67
CA ASP A 621 -62.76 9.82 10.01
C ASP A 621 -62.28 8.36 10.24
N ASP A 622 -61.27 7.88 9.50
CA ASP A 622 -60.78 6.51 9.62
C ASP A 622 -59.47 6.42 10.44
N PRO A 623 -59.53 5.91 11.69
CA PRO A 623 -58.39 5.90 12.61
C PRO A 623 -57.23 5.00 12.16
N ILE A 624 -57.45 4.06 11.24
CA ILE A 624 -56.41 3.14 10.76
C ILE A 624 -55.51 3.83 9.72
N ARG A 625 -56.07 4.73 8.90
CA ARG A 625 -55.29 5.52 7.92
C ARG A 625 -54.37 6.54 8.60
N GLY A 626 -54.81 7.17 9.68
CA GLY A 626 -53.99 8.11 10.45
C GLY A 626 -52.72 7.48 11.02
N ILE A 627 -52.81 6.23 11.51
CA ILE A 627 -51.66 5.50 12.06
C ILE A 627 -50.66 5.15 10.94
N ILE A 628 -51.14 4.72 9.78
CA ILE A 628 -50.28 4.34 8.64
C ILE A 628 -49.51 5.55 8.09
N VAL A 629 -50.19 6.70 7.92
CA VAL A 629 -49.56 7.94 7.42
C VAL A 629 -48.53 8.48 8.43
N THR A 630 -48.83 8.44 9.72
CA THR A 630 -47.91 8.88 10.78
C THR A 630 -46.67 7.98 10.84
N THR A 631 -46.86 6.66 10.71
CA THR A 631 -45.75 5.69 10.73
C THR A 631 -44.87 5.84 9.50
N LEU A 632 -45.45 6.03 8.30
CA LEU A 632 -44.70 6.28 7.07
C LEU A 632 -43.95 7.61 7.09
N SER A 633 -44.53 8.65 7.69
CA SER A 633 -43.88 9.95 7.84
C SER A 633 -42.73 9.90 8.84
N ILE A 634 -42.86 9.13 9.93
CA ILE A 634 -41.75 8.89 10.88
C ILE A 634 -40.65 8.06 10.23
N ILE A 635 -40.98 7.02 9.45
CA ILE A 635 -39.98 6.23 8.73
C ILE A 635 -39.26 7.09 7.68
N LEU A 636 -39.99 7.91 6.93
CA LEU A 636 -39.40 8.81 5.94
C LEU A 636 -38.53 9.89 6.60
N LEU A 637 -38.96 10.45 7.74
CA LEU A 637 -38.17 11.41 8.52
C LEU A 637 -36.93 10.75 9.12
N VAL A 638 -37.02 9.51 9.61
CA VAL A 638 -35.88 8.73 10.11
C VAL A 638 -34.91 8.40 8.97
N ILE A 639 -35.40 8.08 7.78
CA ILE A 639 -34.56 7.87 6.58
C ILE A 639 -33.92 9.19 6.14
N LEU A 640 -34.66 10.30 6.10
CA LEU A 640 -34.13 11.62 5.75
C LEU A 640 -33.09 12.08 6.75
N VAL A 641 -33.33 11.87 8.05
CA VAL A 641 -32.38 12.15 9.11
C VAL A 641 -31.18 11.22 8.98
N PHE A 642 -31.34 9.92 8.72
CA PHE A 642 -30.21 9.01 8.47
C PHE A 642 -29.37 9.41 7.25
N VAL A 643 -30.00 9.93 6.19
CA VAL A 643 -29.31 10.40 4.97
C VAL A 643 -28.63 11.75 5.17
N ILE A 644 -29.22 12.65 5.98
CA ILE A 644 -28.69 13.99 6.27
C ILE A 644 -27.69 13.97 7.45
N THR A 645 -27.73 12.95 8.33
CA THR A 645 -26.82 12.79 9.47
C THR A 645 -25.69 11.78 9.24
N PHE A 646 -25.49 11.27 8.03
CA PHE A 646 -24.13 10.85 7.68
C PHE A 646 -23.29 12.13 7.66
N PRO A 647 -22.33 12.31 8.58
CA PRO A 647 -21.36 13.38 8.36
C PRO A 647 -20.77 13.12 6.98
N HIS A 648 -20.72 14.13 6.11
CA HIS A 648 -19.88 14.08 4.92
C HIS A 648 -18.49 13.63 5.40
N THR A 649 -18.17 12.36 5.18
CA THR A 649 -16.88 11.82 5.60
C THR A 649 -15.87 12.36 4.61
N HIS A 650 -15.36 13.54 4.90
CA HIS A 650 -14.35 14.23 4.11
C HIS A 650 -13.20 13.27 3.79
N GLN A 651 -12.85 13.20 2.50
CA GLN A 651 -11.94 12.21 1.96
C GLN A 651 -10.50 12.61 2.32
N VAL A 652 -9.94 12.00 3.36
CA VAL A 652 -8.51 12.13 3.64
C VAL A 652 -7.80 11.18 2.72
N LEU A 653 -7.04 11.69 1.75
CA LEU A 653 -6.29 10.86 0.82
C LEU A 653 -5.01 10.31 1.47
N SER A 654 -4.58 9.13 1.04
CA SER A 654 -3.35 8.46 1.45
C SER A 654 -2.75 7.78 0.22
N THR A 655 -1.56 7.23 0.33
CA THR A 655 -0.92 6.45 -0.72
C THR A 655 -0.74 5.00 -0.27
N LYS A 656 -0.84 4.06 -1.22
CA LYS A 656 -0.54 2.65 -1.03
C LYS A 656 -0.01 2.07 -2.34
N SER A 657 1.25 1.60 -2.33
CA SER A 657 1.95 1.26 -3.57
C SER A 657 1.89 2.44 -4.55
N ARG A 658 1.68 2.19 -5.85
CA ARG A 658 1.54 3.23 -6.88
C ARG A 658 0.21 4.00 -6.87
N TRP A 659 -0.67 3.76 -5.89
CA TRP A 659 -2.04 4.28 -5.90
C TRP A 659 -2.28 5.36 -4.85
N ILE A 660 -2.99 6.41 -5.25
CA ILE A 660 -3.70 7.30 -4.33
C ILE A 660 -4.99 6.60 -3.88
N ILE A 661 -5.24 6.61 -2.58
CA ILE A 661 -6.38 5.93 -1.95
C ILE A 661 -7.09 6.86 -0.98
N ASP A 662 -8.38 6.64 -0.76
CA ASP A 662 -9.07 7.16 0.41
C ASP A 662 -8.55 6.43 1.65
N ALA A 663 -8.02 7.18 2.62
CA ALA A 663 -7.37 6.61 3.81
C ALA A 663 -8.34 5.79 4.67
N LYS A 664 -9.64 6.11 4.63
CA LYS A 664 -10.65 5.43 5.43
C LYS A 664 -11.12 4.11 4.81
N SER A 665 -11.49 4.13 3.53
CA SER A 665 -12.05 2.98 2.82
C SER A 665 -10.98 2.11 2.15
N GLY A 666 -9.75 2.61 2.04
CA GLY A 666 -8.68 1.97 1.27
C GLY A 666 -8.95 1.94 -0.23
N GLN A 667 -9.98 2.64 -0.71
CA GLN A 667 -10.33 2.64 -2.13
C GLN A 667 -9.43 3.50 -2.94
N ARG A 668 -9.07 3.05 -4.15
CA ARG A 668 -8.35 3.91 -5.08
C ARG A 668 -9.17 5.17 -5.35
N VAL A 669 -8.50 6.31 -5.33
CA VAL A 669 -9.02 7.59 -5.80
C VAL A 669 -8.14 8.00 -6.96
N LYS A 670 -8.75 8.25 -8.12
CA LYS A 670 -8.03 8.74 -9.29
C LYS A 670 -8.11 10.26 -9.31
N LEU A 671 -6.98 10.95 -9.35
CA LEU A 671 -6.95 12.39 -9.57
C LEU A 671 -6.95 12.66 -11.07
N THR A 672 -8.00 13.34 -11.54
CA THR A 672 -8.14 13.79 -12.92
C THR A 672 -8.45 15.27 -12.87
N CYS A 673 -7.38 16.07 -12.84
CA CYS A 673 -7.46 17.49 -12.55
C CYS A 673 -7.29 18.35 -13.80
N VAL A 674 -7.60 19.63 -13.62
CA VAL A 674 -7.17 20.70 -14.51
C VAL A 674 -6.32 21.70 -13.73
N ASN A 675 -5.28 22.24 -14.36
CA ASN A 675 -4.47 23.32 -13.77
C ASN A 675 -5.22 24.66 -13.91
N TRP A 676 -5.31 25.41 -12.82
CA TRP A 676 -5.88 26.77 -12.83
C TRP A 676 -4.82 27.79 -12.36
N PRO A 677 -4.34 28.66 -13.27
CA PRO A 677 -3.37 29.68 -12.92
C PRO A 677 -3.94 30.72 -11.97
N GLY A 678 -3.25 30.95 -10.85
CA GLY A 678 -3.50 32.04 -9.89
C GLY A 678 -2.19 32.63 -9.34
N HIS A 679 -1.05 32.23 -9.88
CA HIS A 679 0.29 32.63 -9.42
C HIS A 679 0.88 33.84 -10.17
N LEU A 680 0.28 34.27 -11.29
CA LEU A 680 0.79 35.38 -12.12
C LEU A 680 0.74 36.71 -11.35
N ARG A 681 1.25 37.79 -11.97
CA ARG A 681 1.34 39.13 -11.36
C ARG A 681 0.08 39.61 -10.62
N PRO A 682 -1.14 39.43 -11.16
CA PRO A 682 -2.36 39.81 -10.44
C PRO A 682 -2.60 39.00 -9.16
N MET A 683 -2.05 37.78 -9.08
CA MET A 683 -2.23 36.81 -8.00
C MET A 683 -3.70 36.46 -7.75
N ILE A 684 -4.49 36.44 -8.82
CA ILE A 684 -5.93 36.15 -8.83
C ILE A 684 -6.13 35.01 -9.84
N PRO A 685 -6.91 33.96 -9.52
CA PRO A 685 -7.22 32.91 -10.47
C PRO A 685 -7.80 33.47 -11.78
N GLU A 686 -7.25 33.04 -12.91
CA GLU A 686 -7.61 33.57 -14.23
C GLU A 686 -9.09 33.34 -14.55
N GLY A 687 -9.72 34.24 -15.30
CA GLY A 687 -11.11 34.10 -15.76
C GLY A 687 -12.16 34.68 -14.81
N LEU A 688 -11.82 34.99 -13.56
CA LEU A 688 -12.76 35.62 -12.62
C LEU A 688 -13.27 36.99 -13.12
N GLN A 689 -12.51 37.67 -13.99
CA GLN A 689 -12.92 38.91 -14.63
C GLN A 689 -13.92 38.70 -15.78
N LYS A 690 -14.07 37.46 -16.25
CA LYS A 690 -14.90 37.10 -17.39
C LYS A 690 -16.19 36.42 -16.98
N LYS A 691 -16.15 35.60 -15.92
CA LYS A 691 -17.30 34.80 -15.49
C LYS A 691 -17.45 34.72 -13.98
N PRO A 692 -18.68 34.57 -13.46
CA PRO A 692 -18.91 34.25 -12.06
C PRO A 692 -18.09 33.03 -11.64
N LEU A 693 -17.50 33.08 -10.44
CA LEU A 693 -16.69 31.99 -9.88
C LEU A 693 -17.45 30.66 -9.89
N LYS A 694 -18.72 30.69 -9.49
CA LYS A 694 -19.61 29.53 -9.49
C LYS A 694 -19.76 28.91 -10.88
N ASP A 695 -19.93 29.72 -11.92
CA ASP A 695 -20.06 29.24 -13.30
C ASP A 695 -18.77 28.57 -13.80
N ILE A 696 -17.60 29.11 -13.42
CA ILE A 696 -16.31 28.48 -13.76
C ILE A 696 -16.19 27.13 -13.06
N VAL A 697 -16.52 27.05 -11.77
CA VAL A 697 -16.47 25.81 -10.97
C VAL A 697 -17.49 24.77 -11.46
N GLU A 698 -18.70 25.20 -11.81
CA GLU A 698 -19.71 24.34 -12.43
C GLU A 698 -19.20 23.78 -13.77
N ASN A 699 -18.53 24.60 -14.59
CA ASN A 699 -17.94 24.14 -15.84
C ASN A 699 -16.82 23.12 -15.63
N VAL A 700 -15.97 23.26 -14.59
CA VAL A 700 -14.97 22.22 -14.25
C VAL A 700 -15.65 20.88 -13.98
N THR A 701 -16.79 20.90 -13.26
CA THR A 701 -17.60 19.70 -12.99
C THR A 701 -18.23 19.15 -14.28
N LEU A 702 -18.80 20.01 -15.13
CA LEU A 702 -19.42 19.62 -16.40
C LEU A 702 -18.42 19.03 -17.39
N MET A 703 -17.16 19.50 -17.38
CA MET A 703 -16.07 18.92 -18.16
C MET A 703 -15.61 17.55 -17.63
N GLY A 704 -16.06 17.16 -16.43
CA GLY A 704 -15.83 15.85 -15.84
C GLY A 704 -14.58 15.74 -14.94
N PHE A 705 -13.93 16.85 -14.61
CA PHE A 705 -12.81 16.85 -13.67
C PHE A 705 -13.29 16.69 -12.23
N ASN A 706 -12.48 16.03 -11.41
CA ASN A 706 -12.76 15.85 -9.97
C ASN A 706 -11.77 16.60 -9.07
N CYS A 707 -10.81 17.30 -9.67
CA CYS A 707 -9.86 18.11 -8.94
C CYS A 707 -9.35 19.31 -9.75
N VAL A 708 -8.81 20.30 -9.05
CA VAL A 708 -8.09 21.44 -9.61
C VAL A 708 -6.71 21.52 -8.98
N ARG A 709 -5.67 21.63 -9.81
CA ARG A 709 -4.32 22.04 -9.37
C ARG A 709 -4.25 23.56 -9.44
N LEU A 710 -4.44 24.20 -8.28
CA LEU A 710 -4.52 25.66 -8.15
C LEU A 710 -3.15 26.22 -7.81
N THR A 711 -2.60 26.98 -8.74
CA THR A 711 -1.24 27.52 -8.63
C THR A 711 -1.19 28.78 -7.77
N TRP A 712 -0.09 28.98 -7.04
CA TRP A 712 0.12 30.17 -6.21
C TRP A 712 1.60 30.58 -6.12
N ALA A 713 1.84 31.85 -5.78
CA ALA A 713 3.18 32.40 -5.62
C ALA A 713 3.58 32.52 -4.13
N THR A 714 4.82 32.15 -3.77
CA THR A 714 5.33 32.24 -2.39
C THR A 714 5.13 33.63 -1.78
N HIS A 715 5.44 34.68 -2.55
CA HIS A 715 5.36 36.07 -2.09
C HIS A 715 3.95 36.50 -1.68
N MET A 716 2.89 35.86 -2.21
CA MET A 716 1.49 36.11 -1.81
C MET A 716 1.32 36.00 -0.30
N PHE A 717 1.98 34.99 0.31
CA PHE A 717 1.86 34.68 1.73
C PHE A 717 2.98 35.28 2.58
N THR A 718 4.16 35.54 2.01
CA THR A 718 5.35 35.88 2.80
C THR A 718 5.71 37.36 2.84
N ARG A 719 5.20 38.17 1.91
CA ARG A 719 5.59 39.59 1.75
C ARG A 719 4.43 40.53 2.08
N ALA A 720 4.69 41.48 2.98
CA ALA A 720 3.72 42.49 3.39
C ALA A 720 3.11 43.29 2.23
N ALA A 721 3.86 43.47 1.13
CA ALA A 721 3.38 44.15 -0.07
C ALA A 721 2.23 43.44 -0.80
N TYR A 722 1.98 42.15 -0.50
CA TYR A 722 0.91 41.36 -1.10
C TYR A 722 -0.10 40.85 -0.07
N THR A 723 0.32 40.51 1.17
CA THR A 723 -0.56 39.86 2.16
C THR A 723 -1.78 40.67 2.56
N SER A 724 -1.73 42.01 2.49
CA SER A 724 -2.87 42.90 2.75
C SER A 724 -3.42 43.56 1.49
N LEU A 725 -2.91 43.19 0.32
CA LEU A 725 -3.34 43.75 -0.95
C LEU A 725 -4.68 43.13 -1.31
N THR A 726 -5.67 43.97 -1.59
CA THR A 726 -6.98 43.51 -2.08
C THR A 726 -6.93 43.19 -3.56
N VAL A 727 -7.91 42.43 -4.05
CA VAL A 727 -8.08 42.13 -5.48
C VAL A 727 -8.16 43.43 -6.29
N ALA A 728 -9.01 44.38 -5.88
CA ALA A 728 -9.14 45.68 -6.56
C ALA A 728 -7.80 46.44 -6.60
N GLN A 729 -7.09 46.54 -5.47
CA GLN A 729 -5.81 47.23 -5.41
C GLN A 729 -4.72 46.56 -6.25
N SER A 730 -4.72 45.22 -6.34
CA SER A 730 -3.78 44.47 -7.18
C SER A 730 -3.98 44.81 -8.65
N LEU A 731 -5.23 44.80 -9.12
CA LEU A 731 -5.58 45.14 -10.50
C LEU A 731 -5.29 46.61 -10.82
N ASP A 732 -5.60 47.53 -9.91
CA ASP A 732 -5.33 48.97 -10.08
C ASP A 732 -3.83 49.27 -10.15
N ARG A 733 -3.02 48.62 -9.29
CA ARG A 733 -1.56 48.76 -9.30
C ARG A 733 -0.94 48.31 -10.62
N LEU A 734 -1.56 47.33 -11.28
CA LEU A 734 -1.13 46.80 -12.58
C LEU A 734 -1.80 47.52 -13.77
N ASN A 735 -2.61 48.56 -13.51
CA ASN A 735 -3.40 49.30 -14.51
C ASN A 735 -4.35 48.40 -15.33
N LEU A 736 -4.90 47.35 -14.70
CA LEU A 736 -5.80 46.38 -15.33
C LEU A 736 -7.27 46.80 -15.16
N LYS A 737 -7.62 47.99 -15.66
CA LYS A 737 -8.96 48.60 -15.47
C LYS A 737 -10.09 47.72 -16.00
N ALA A 738 -9.89 47.08 -17.16
CA ALA A 738 -10.88 46.19 -17.75
C ALA A 738 -11.13 44.94 -16.89
N ALA A 739 -10.06 44.35 -16.33
CA ALA A 739 -10.20 43.22 -15.42
C ALA A 739 -10.87 43.62 -14.10
N ASN A 740 -10.58 44.82 -13.57
CA ASN A 740 -11.26 45.34 -12.39
C ASN A 740 -12.77 45.54 -12.63
N ALA A 741 -13.14 46.17 -13.75
CA ALA A 741 -14.54 46.30 -14.15
C ALA A 741 -15.23 44.94 -14.35
N GLY A 742 -14.55 43.98 -14.99
CA GLY A 742 -15.06 42.63 -15.18
C GLY A 742 -15.24 41.85 -13.87
N LEU A 743 -14.34 42.01 -12.90
CA LEU A 743 -14.52 41.50 -11.52
C LEU A 743 -15.72 42.16 -10.84
N ALA A 744 -15.90 43.47 -11.00
CA ALA A 744 -17.03 44.21 -10.42
C ALA A 744 -18.38 43.71 -10.97
N GLU A 745 -18.41 43.34 -12.24
CA GLU A 745 -19.59 42.82 -12.90
C GLU A 745 -19.88 41.36 -12.51
N ASN A 746 -18.87 40.49 -12.59
CA ASN A 746 -19.06 39.05 -12.47
C ASN A 746 -18.90 38.52 -11.05
N ASN A 747 -18.06 39.15 -10.24
CA ASN A 747 -17.67 38.69 -8.90
C ASN A 747 -17.43 39.87 -7.93
N PRO A 748 -18.39 40.81 -7.77
CA PRO A 748 -18.19 42.02 -6.96
C PRO A 748 -17.76 41.73 -5.52
N GLN A 749 -18.22 40.60 -4.95
CA GLN A 749 -17.88 40.16 -3.61
C GLN A 749 -16.40 39.84 -3.38
N LEU A 750 -15.62 39.64 -4.46
CA LEU A 750 -14.20 39.30 -4.37
C LEU A 750 -13.29 40.53 -4.36
N LEU A 751 -13.77 41.70 -4.81
CA LEU A 751 -12.94 42.89 -5.02
C LEU A 751 -12.28 43.41 -3.74
N ASP A 752 -13.03 43.40 -2.63
CA ASP A 752 -12.57 43.89 -1.33
C ASP A 752 -11.82 42.83 -0.51
N LEU A 753 -11.81 41.58 -0.97
CA LEU A 753 -11.03 40.52 -0.33
C LEU A 753 -9.53 40.73 -0.58
N THR A 754 -8.72 40.32 0.40
CA THR A 754 -7.29 40.18 0.18
C THR A 754 -7.03 39.11 -0.89
N LEU A 755 -5.87 39.13 -1.54
CA LEU A 755 -5.50 38.08 -2.50
C LEU A 755 -5.58 36.66 -1.89
N ILE A 756 -5.20 36.53 -0.61
CA ILE A 756 -5.27 35.25 0.13
C ILE A 756 -6.73 34.84 0.37
N ASP A 757 -7.59 35.77 0.77
CA ASP A 757 -9.00 35.48 1.03
C ASP A 757 -9.78 35.23 -0.27
N CYS A 758 -9.37 35.86 -1.38
CA CYS A 758 -9.87 35.54 -2.71
C CYS A 758 -9.51 34.10 -3.11
N GLN A 759 -8.26 33.67 -2.89
CA GLN A 759 -7.87 32.27 -3.11
C GLN A 759 -8.69 31.32 -2.23
N GLU A 760 -8.92 31.65 -0.96
CA GLU A 760 -9.77 30.84 -0.08
C GLU A 760 -11.21 30.78 -0.59
N ALA A 761 -11.78 31.87 -1.08
CA ALA A 761 -13.12 31.90 -1.67
C ALA A 761 -13.22 30.95 -2.88
N VAL A 762 -12.21 30.92 -3.75
CA VAL A 762 -12.14 29.98 -4.88
C VAL A 762 -12.06 28.52 -4.39
N ILE A 763 -11.21 28.23 -3.40
CA ILE A 763 -11.08 26.87 -2.83
C ILE A 763 -12.38 26.42 -2.17
N ASN A 764 -13.08 27.33 -1.49
CA ASN A 764 -14.38 27.04 -0.86
C ASN A 764 -15.46 26.75 -1.90
N GLU A 765 -15.51 27.50 -3.01
CA GLU A 765 -16.47 27.24 -4.09
C GLU A 765 -16.20 25.90 -4.78
N LEU A 766 -14.92 25.58 -5.05
CA LEU A 766 -14.51 24.26 -5.54
C LEU A 766 -14.97 23.15 -4.60
N GLY A 767 -14.77 23.35 -3.29
CA GLY A 767 -15.23 22.44 -2.25
C GLY A 767 -16.75 22.26 -2.18
N ALA A 768 -17.51 23.33 -2.40
CA ALA A 768 -18.98 23.29 -2.43
C ALA A 768 -19.53 22.45 -3.60
N HIS A 769 -18.70 22.20 -4.62
CA HIS A 769 -19.00 21.36 -5.78
C HIS A 769 -18.27 20.00 -5.74
N ASP A 770 -17.80 19.57 -4.56
CA ASP A 770 -17.07 18.31 -4.35
C ASP A 770 -15.79 18.18 -5.21
N ILE A 771 -15.17 19.31 -5.58
CA ILE A 771 -13.91 19.33 -6.34
C ILE A 771 -12.72 19.37 -5.37
N MET A 772 -11.84 18.37 -5.48
CA MET A 772 -10.61 18.32 -4.69
C MET A 772 -9.60 19.36 -5.17
N VAL A 773 -8.80 19.91 -4.27
CA VAL A 773 -7.81 20.95 -4.57
C VAL A 773 -6.40 20.45 -4.27
N VAL A 774 -5.54 20.54 -5.27
CA VAL A 774 -4.09 20.39 -5.17
C VAL A 774 -3.47 21.79 -5.19
N LEU A 775 -2.88 22.24 -4.09
CA LEU A 775 -2.23 23.56 -4.05
C LEU A 775 -0.81 23.46 -4.56
N ASP A 776 -0.50 24.18 -5.63
CA ASP A 776 0.82 24.13 -6.29
C ASP A 776 1.61 25.42 -6.06
N ASN A 777 2.75 25.31 -5.37
CA ASN A 777 3.69 26.42 -5.27
C ASN A 777 4.44 26.60 -6.59
N HIS A 778 3.88 27.42 -7.46
CA HIS A 778 4.34 27.50 -8.84
C HIS A 778 5.60 28.35 -9.00
N VAL A 779 5.64 29.52 -8.34
CA VAL A 779 6.75 30.48 -8.40
C VAL A 779 6.95 31.17 -7.06
N SER A 780 8.08 31.84 -6.86
CA SER A 780 8.29 32.64 -5.65
C SER A 780 7.83 34.07 -5.88
N GLN A 781 8.39 34.71 -6.90
CA GLN A 781 7.90 35.98 -7.42
C GLN A 781 6.75 35.75 -8.40
N PRO A 782 5.65 36.51 -8.30
CA PRO A 782 4.52 36.34 -9.22
C PRO A 782 4.90 36.81 -10.64
N GLU A 783 4.98 35.86 -11.57
CA GLU A 783 5.28 36.11 -12.98
C GLU A 783 4.94 34.88 -13.82
N TRP A 784 5.08 35.03 -15.15
CA TRP A 784 5.09 33.89 -16.05
C TRP A 784 6.44 33.17 -15.95
N CYS A 785 6.40 31.84 -15.97
CA CYS A 785 7.56 30.98 -16.04
C CYS A 785 7.49 30.21 -17.39
N CYS A 786 8.49 29.48 -17.87
CA CYS A 786 9.57 28.89 -17.13
C CYS A 786 10.80 28.85 -18.03
N SER A 787 11.71 29.83 -17.87
CA SER A 787 13.01 29.81 -18.55
C SER A 787 14.10 29.29 -17.62
N ASP A 788 15.26 28.93 -18.16
CA ASP A 788 16.43 28.53 -17.35
C ASP A 788 16.99 29.65 -16.46
N ASN A 789 16.54 30.90 -16.65
CA ASN A 789 17.15 32.09 -16.07
C ASN A 789 16.15 33.15 -15.57
N ASP A 790 14.88 32.79 -15.36
CA ASP A 790 13.86 33.70 -14.81
C ASP A 790 14.04 34.02 -13.31
N GLY A 791 15.04 33.41 -12.66
CA GLY A 791 15.35 33.64 -11.24
C GLY A 791 14.42 32.91 -10.26
N ASN A 792 13.51 32.07 -10.76
CA ASN A 792 12.62 31.20 -9.97
C ASN A 792 12.94 29.70 -10.13
N GLY A 793 13.89 29.32 -10.99
CA GLY A 793 14.12 27.92 -11.39
C GLY A 793 14.67 26.99 -10.31
N PHE A 794 15.59 27.43 -9.45
CA PHE A 794 16.18 26.56 -8.42
C PHE A 794 16.48 27.26 -7.10
N PHE A 795 16.71 26.44 -6.06
CA PHE A 795 17.02 26.92 -4.72
C PHE A 795 18.21 27.89 -4.71
N GLY A 796 17.98 29.08 -4.16
CA GLY A 796 18.99 30.14 -4.04
C GLY A 796 19.08 31.07 -5.25
N ASP A 797 18.24 30.90 -6.27
CA ASP A 797 18.08 31.89 -7.34
C ASP A 797 17.51 33.20 -6.81
N THR A 798 17.62 34.25 -7.64
CA THR A 798 17.30 35.65 -7.28
C THR A 798 16.01 35.78 -6.48
N TYR A 799 14.96 35.09 -6.90
CA TYR A 799 13.65 35.14 -6.28
C TYR A 799 13.30 33.90 -5.45
N PHE A 800 14.00 32.78 -5.65
CA PHE A 800 13.73 31.53 -4.93
C PHE A 800 14.65 31.34 -3.72
N ARG A 801 14.29 31.99 -2.61
CA ARG A 801 15.00 31.85 -1.32
C ARG A 801 14.45 30.67 -0.50
N PRO A 802 15.25 29.64 -0.19
CA PRO A 802 14.72 28.42 0.46
C PRO A 802 14.01 28.67 1.79
N LYS A 803 14.58 29.50 2.68
CA LYS A 803 13.95 29.86 3.97
C LYS A 803 12.59 30.54 3.80
N GLU A 804 12.44 31.37 2.78
CA GLU A 804 11.17 32.05 2.50
C GLU A 804 10.15 31.10 1.88
N TRP A 805 10.60 30.23 0.96
CA TRP A 805 9.76 29.17 0.41
C TRP A 805 9.23 28.23 1.48
N LEU A 806 10.07 27.75 2.41
CA LEU A 806 9.63 26.95 3.56
C LEU A 806 8.59 27.68 4.41
N LYS A 807 8.79 28.99 4.65
CA LYS A 807 7.81 29.83 5.35
C LYS A 807 6.49 29.88 4.57
N GLY A 808 6.53 30.03 3.25
CA GLY A 808 5.35 30.00 2.38
C GLY A 808 4.59 28.67 2.48
N LEU A 809 5.29 27.55 2.32
CA LEU A 809 4.70 26.21 2.46
C LEU A 809 4.03 26.01 3.83
N THR A 810 4.71 26.42 4.90
CA THR A 810 4.19 26.34 6.28
C THR A 810 2.91 27.17 6.44
N LEU A 811 2.89 28.40 5.93
CA LEU A 811 1.74 29.30 6.02
C LEU A 811 0.53 28.74 5.26
N VAL A 812 0.74 28.23 4.05
CA VAL A 812 -0.33 27.64 3.22
C VAL A 812 -0.86 26.35 3.84
N ALA A 813 0.03 25.43 4.26
CA ALA A 813 -0.36 24.19 4.92
C ALA A 813 -1.21 24.47 6.18
N LYS A 814 -0.77 25.43 7.01
CA LYS A 814 -1.50 25.85 8.22
C LYS A 814 -2.83 26.49 7.91
N ARG A 815 -2.89 27.38 6.90
CA ARG A 815 -4.11 28.11 6.51
C ARG A 815 -5.22 27.16 6.09
N TYR A 816 -4.89 26.13 5.32
CA TYR A 816 -5.87 25.20 4.75
C TYR A 816 -5.99 23.87 5.49
N LYS A 817 -5.36 23.71 6.66
CA LYS A 817 -5.42 22.50 7.50
C LYS A 817 -6.82 21.97 7.79
N HIS A 818 -7.79 22.87 7.89
CA HIS A 818 -9.18 22.56 8.22
C HIS A 818 -10.11 22.61 7.02
N ASN A 819 -9.59 22.92 5.83
CA ASN A 819 -10.36 22.88 4.60
C ASN A 819 -10.27 21.46 4.00
N PRO A 820 -11.39 20.70 3.99
CA PRO A 820 -11.37 19.30 3.56
C PRO A 820 -11.22 19.13 2.05
N SER A 821 -11.46 20.18 1.26
CA SER A 821 -11.31 20.15 -0.20
C SER A 821 -9.85 20.16 -0.60
N VAL A 822 -8.96 20.72 0.23
CA VAL A 822 -7.51 20.68 -0.02
C VAL A 822 -6.98 19.31 0.35
N VAL A 823 -6.69 18.50 -0.67
CA VAL A 823 -6.27 17.10 -0.51
C VAL A 823 -4.76 16.89 -0.68
N ALA A 824 -4.07 17.83 -1.33
CA ALA A 824 -2.65 17.73 -1.62
C ALA A 824 -1.96 19.10 -1.74
N MET A 825 -0.65 19.11 -1.52
CA MET A 825 0.22 20.25 -1.81
C MET A 825 1.40 19.80 -2.68
N SER A 826 1.53 20.42 -3.86
CA SER A 826 2.75 20.34 -4.68
C SER A 826 3.73 21.41 -4.23
N MET A 827 4.94 20.95 -3.90
CA MET A 827 5.88 21.75 -3.12
C MET A 827 6.58 22.81 -3.95
N ARG A 828 6.85 22.54 -5.23
CA ARG A 828 7.52 23.50 -6.12
C ARG A 828 7.40 23.09 -7.59
N ASN A 829 6.89 23.96 -8.44
CA ASN A 829 6.90 23.73 -9.89
C ASN A 829 8.29 23.94 -10.54
N GLU A 830 8.62 23.07 -11.50
CA GLU A 830 9.73 23.13 -12.46
C GLU A 830 11.10 23.44 -11.91
N LEU A 831 11.61 22.62 -10.99
CA LEU A 831 13.01 22.74 -10.55
C LEU A 831 13.97 22.55 -11.75
N ARG A 832 14.69 23.62 -12.11
CA ARG A 832 15.42 23.73 -13.38
C ARG A 832 16.59 24.71 -13.34
N GLY A 833 17.26 24.89 -14.48
CA GLY A 833 18.31 25.89 -14.66
C GLY A 833 19.71 25.39 -14.27
N PRO A 834 20.75 26.21 -14.51
CA PRO A 834 22.15 25.79 -14.48
C PRO A 834 22.69 25.48 -13.07
N ARG A 835 21.98 25.89 -12.02
CA ARG A 835 22.39 25.66 -10.61
C ARG A 835 21.82 24.38 -10.02
N GLN A 836 20.92 23.72 -10.74
CA GLN A 836 20.25 22.53 -10.26
C GLN A 836 21.27 21.43 -9.89
N ASN A 837 21.06 20.79 -8.75
CA ASN A 837 21.91 19.69 -8.29
C ASN A 837 21.15 18.81 -7.30
N GLY A 838 21.53 17.53 -7.24
CA GLY A 838 20.87 16.55 -6.37
C GLY A 838 21.03 16.86 -4.88
N GLU A 839 22.17 17.39 -4.44
CA GLU A 839 22.42 17.64 -3.01
C GLU A 839 21.44 18.66 -2.43
N ALA A 840 21.32 19.83 -3.06
CA ALA A 840 20.37 20.87 -2.68
C ALA A 840 18.93 20.38 -2.85
N TRP A 841 18.64 19.61 -3.90
CA TRP A 841 17.31 18.99 -4.07
C TRP A 841 16.95 18.13 -2.86
N TYR A 842 17.79 17.15 -2.46
CA TYR A 842 17.50 16.31 -1.29
C TYR A 842 17.31 17.14 -0.03
N HIS A 843 18.21 18.08 0.21
CA HIS A 843 18.18 18.90 1.43
C HIS A 843 16.86 19.69 1.55
N TYR A 844 16.51 20.48 0.53
CA TYR A 844 15.35 21.37 0.62
C TYR A 844 14.02 20.67 0.39
N ILE A 845 13.97 19.63 -0.45
CA ILE A 845 12.75 18.81 -0.61
C ILE A 845 12.40 18.10 0.69
N GLN A 846 13.39 17.59 1.44
CA GLN A 846 13.15 17.00 2.76
C GLN A 846 12.65 18.03 3.77
N GLU A 847 13.20 19.24 3.79
CA GLU A 847 12.73 20.32 4.67
C GLU A 847 11.31 20.77 4.31
N GLY A 848 11.01 20.95 3.02
CA GLY A 848 9.68 21.36 2.55
C GLY A 848 8.60 20.33 2.86
N ALA A 849 8.88 19.06 2.60
CA ALA A 849 7.96 17.96 2.88
C ALA A 849 7.68 17.85 4.40
N THR A 850 8.72 18.01 5.22
CA THR A 850 8.59 18.02 6.69
C THR A 850 7.76 19.21 7.17
N ALA A 851 7.99 20.40 6.62
CA ALA A 851 7.24 21.60 6.98
C ALA A 851 5.73 21.47 6.70
N ILE A 852 5.37 20.92 5.52
CA ILE A 852 3.96 20.67 5.18
C ILE A 852 3.35 19.64 6.12
N GLN A 853 4.02 18.51 6.35
CA GLN A 853 3.47 17.43 7.19
C GLN A 853 3.25 17.88 8.63
N LEU A 854 4.17 18.64 9.22
CA LEU A 854 4.06 19.13 10.59
C LEU A 854 2.82 20.02 10.77
N GLU A 855 2.56 20.90 9.80
CA GLU A 855 1.42 21.81 9.86
C GLU A 855 0.11 21.11 9.46
N ASN A 856 0.11 20.35 8.36
CA ASN A 856 -1.06 19.69 7.81
C ASN A 856 -0.78 18.21 7.45
N PRO A 857 -0.92 17.27 8.39
CA PRO A 857 -0.64 15.86 8.14
C PRO A 857 -1.71 15.15 7.31
N LYS A 858 -2.79 15.84 6.93
CA LYS A 858 -3.92 15.25 6.19
C LYS A 858 -3.70 15.26 4.68
N VAL A 859 -2.97 16.24 4.16
CA VAL A 859 -2.73 16.39 2.72
C VAL A 859 -1.66 15.42 2.21
N LEU A 860 -1.77 15.03 0.94
CA LEU A 860 -0.67 14.43 0.21
C LEU A 860 0.43 15.48 -0.03
N VAL A 861 1.69 15.04 -0.03
CA VAL A 861 2.85 15.87 -0.34
C VAL A 861 3.37 15.44 -1.71
N ILE A 862 3.25 16.32 -2.69
CA ILE A 862 3.66 16.07 -4.08
C ILE A 862 5.06 16.66 -4.31
N VAL A 863 5.97 15.82 -4.80
CA VAL A 863 7.40 16.11 -4.94
C VAL A 863 7.82 16.13 -6.40
N SER A 864 8.36 17.28 -6.80
CA SER A 864 8.90 17.55 -8.13
C SER A 864 10.29 16.98 -8.38
N GLY A 865 10.53 16.54 -9.60
CA GLY A 865 11.85 16.15 -10.12
C GLY A 865 12.74 17.33 -10.52
N LEU A 866 13.83 17.02 -11.21
CA LEU A 866 14.75 17.99 -11.81
C LEU A 866 14.44 18.17 -13.30
N SER A 867 15.10 19.14 -13.93
CA SER A 867 14.96 19.43 -15.36
C SER A 867 13.51 19.61 -15.78
N PHE A 868 12.81 20.59 -15.19
CA PHE A 868 11.40 20.87 -15.49
C PHE A 868 10.49 19.65 -15.18
N GLU A 869 10.72 18.98 -14.04
CA GLU A 869 10.05 17.72 -13.63
C GLU A 869 10.15 16.55 -14.62
N THR A 870 11.10 16.59 -15.57
CA THR A 870 11.28 15.49 -16.51
C THR A 870 12.22 14.39 -16.00
N ASP A 871 12.99 14.66 -14.94
CA ASP A 871 13.99 13.72 -14.41
C ASP A 871 13.81 13.44 -12.92
N LEU A 872 13.46 12.19 -12.59
CA LEU A 872 13.52 11.59 -11.25
C LEU A 872 14.55 10.45 -11.17
N SER A 873 15.32 10.20 -12.23
CA SER A 873 16.18 9.02 -12.37
C SER A 873 17.32 8.97 -11.35
N PHE A 874 17.73 10.13 -10.83
CA PHE A 874 18.71 10.22 -9.76
C PHE A 874 18.23 9.52 -8.47
N LEU A 875 16.91 9.34 -8.28
CA LEU A 875 16.35 8.58 -7.16
C LEU A 875 16.62 7.07 -7.27
N LYS A 876 16.91 6.54 -8.46
CA LYS A 876 17.34 5.12 -8.63
C LYS A 876 18.63 4.84 -7.88
N LYS A 877 19.52 5.83 -7.79
CA LYS A 877 20.80 5.73 -7.07
C LYS A 877 20.65 6.02 -5.59
N LYS A 878 19.78 6.96 -5.23
CA LYS A 878 19.55 7.39 -3.85
C LYS A 878 18.05 7.66 -3.64
N PRO A 879 17.28 6.73 -3.07
CA PRO A 879 15.86 6.98 -2.82
C PRO A 879 15.63 8.18 -1.89
N LEU A 880 14.59 8.97 -2.15
CA LEU A 880 14.17 10.04 -1.25
C LEU A 880 13.58 9.43 0.03
N ARG A 881 14.30 9.57 1.15
CA ARG A 881 13.87 9.06 2.46
C ARG A 881 13.06 10.14 3.20
N LEU A 882 11.75 9.98 3.26
CA LEU A 882 10.82 10.83 4.01
C LEU A 882 10.03 9.99 5.00
N SER A 883 9.66 10.54 6.16
CA SER A 883 8.78 9.88 7.13
C SER A 883 7.28 9.93 6.73
N LEU A 884 7.00 10.12 5.42
CA LEU A 884 5.71 10.44 4.81
C LEU A 884 5.16 9.32 3.92
N ASN A 885 5.56 8.06 4.11
CA ASN A 885 5.36 6.99 3.11
C ASN A 885 3.90 6.80 2.64
N THR A 886 2.91 7.13 3.46
CA THR A 886 1.49 7.04 3.11
C THR A 886 0.90 8.37 2.59
N LYS A 887 1.73 9.37 2.31
CA LYS A 887 1.34 10.71 1.83
C LYS A 887 2.17 11.21 0.65
N LEU A 888 3.30 10.56 0.37
CA LEU A 888 4.23 10.94 -0.70
C LEU A 888 3.68 10.57 -2.08
N VAL A 889 3.66 11.56 -2.97
CA VAL A 889 3.39 11.41 -4.41
C VAL A 889 4.54 12.07 -5.17
N TYR A 890 5.04 11.44 -6.22
CA TYR A 890 5.98 12.11 -7.14
C TYR A 890 5.19 12.75 -8.27
N GLU A 891 5.70 13.85 -8.82
CA GLU A 891 5.13 14.44 -10.03
C GLU A 891 6.12 14.49 -11.18
N ALA A 892 5.57 14.49 -12.40
CA ALA A 892 6.32 14.59 -13.64
C ALA A 892 5.56 15.46 -14.63
N HIS A 893 6.29 16.17 -15.48
CA HIS A 893 5.74 16.90 -16.63
C HIS A 893 6.08 16.17 -17.92
N TRP A 894 5.16 16.20 -18.88
CA TRP A 894 5.41 15.68 -20.21
C TRP A 894 4.73 16.59 -21.23
N TYR A 895 5.54 17.23 -22.07
CA TYR A 895 5.11 18.01 -23.23
C TYR A 895 5.86 17.56 -24.47
N ALA A 896 5.37 17.97 -25.65
CA ALA A 896 6.12 17.87 -26.90
C ALA A 896 7.18 18.98 -27.05
N PHE A 897 7.30 19.89 -26.07
CA PHE A 897 8.26 20.98 -26.12
C PHE A 897 9.69 20.45 -26.17
N GLY A 898 10.48 20.97 -27.11
CA GLY A 898 11.87 20.54 -27.31
C GLY A 898 12.01 19.27 -28.16
N ASP A 899 10.92 18.56 -28.46
CA ASP A 899 10.95 17.47 -29.44
C ASP A 899 11.07 18.05 -30.86
N PRO A 900 11.88 17.43 -31.75
CA PRO A 900 11.88 17.78 -33.16
C PRO A 900 10.51 17.44 -33.78
N PRO A 901 9.71 18.41 -34.28
CA PRO A 901 8.38 18.16 -34.83
C PRO A 901 8.41 17.14 -35.97
N GLU A 902 9.49 17.11 -36.75
CA GLU A 902 9.67 16.19 -37.88
C GLU A 902 9.68 14.73 -37.42
N LYS A 903 10.16 14.43 -36.21
CA LYS A 903 10.10 13.06 -35.67
C LYS A 903 8.67 12.63 -35.39
N TRP A 904 7.86 13.52 -34.83
CA TRP A 904 6.43 13.26 -34.64
C TRP A 904 5.69 13.14 -35.98
N LEU A 905 6.07 13.91 -37.00
CA LEU A 905 5.42 13.89 -38.32
C LEU A 905 5.85 12.71 -39.20
N PHE A 906 7.11 12.26 -39.13
CA PHE A 906 7.65 11.30 -40.09
C PHE A 906 8.19 9.99 -39.50
N GLN A 907 8.41 9.93 -38.18
CA GLN A 907 8.98 8.78 -37.47
C GLN A 907 8.12 8.41 -36.24
N THR A 908 6.80 8.66 -36.32
CA THR A 908 5.89 8.68 -35.17
C THR A 908 5.96 7.42 -34.30
N ASN A 909 6.02 6.22 -34.89
CA ASN A 909 6.07 4.96 -34.13
C ASN A 909 7.38 4.84 -33.32
N GLN A 910 8.53 4.96 -33.99
CA GLN A 910 9.85 4.90 -33.37
C GLN A 910 10.01 5.97 -32.30
N PHE A 911 9.54 7.19 -32.61
CA PHE A 911 9.65 8.28 -31.68
C PHE A 911 8.76 8.07 -30.46
N CYS A 912 7.49 7.68 -30.64
CA CYS A 912 6.58 7.31 -29.54
C CYS A 912 7.17 6.21 -28.64
N ALA A 913 7.76 5.17 -29.24
CA ALA A 913 8.43 4.10 -28.50
C ALA A 913 9.59 4.65 -27.65
N SER A 914 10.47 5.44 -28.28
CA SER A 914 11.67 5.99 -27.63
C SER A 914 11.33 6.95 -26.49
N ILE A 915 10.37 7.86 -26.69
CA ILE A 915 10.00 8.87 -25.70
C ILE A 915 9.20 8.27 -24.55
N THR A 916 8.35 7.26 -24.82
CA THR A 916 7.66 6.51 -23.77
C THR A 916 8.65 5.72 -22.93
N GLN A 917 9.62 5.05 -23.56
CA GLN A 917 10.69 4.35 -22.85
C GLN A 917 11.52 5.31 -22.01
N TRP A 918 11.84 6.49 -22.56
CA TRP A 918 12.56 7.53 -21.84
C TRP A 918 11.75 8.02 -20.63
N PHE A 919 10.48 8.38 -20.79
CA PHE A 919 9.61 8.81 -19.68
C PHE A 919 9.51 7.74 -18.60
N MET A 920 9.31 6.47 -18.99
CA MET A 920 9.26 5.36 -18.04
C MET A 920 10.61 5.13 -17.34
N SER A 921 11.74 5.44 -17.99
CA SER A 921 13.05 5.41 -17.36
C SER A 921 13.27 6.60 -16.42
N GLN A 922 12.89 7.82 -16.81
CA GLN A 922 13.19 9.02 -16.03
C GLN A 922 12.25 9.19 -14.84
N SER A 923 10.96 8.91 -15.02
CA SER A 923 9.93 9.19 -14.00
C SER A 923 9.03 7.99 -13.74
N GLY A 924 8.58 7.29 -14.79
CA GLY A 924 7.63 6.18 -14.66
C GLY A 924 8.14 4.97 -13.86
N PHE A 925 9.46 4.86 -13.63
CA PHE A 925 10.04 3.76 -12.85
C PHE A 925 9.52 3.74 -11.41
N VAL A 926 9.08 4.88 -10.86
CA VAL A 926 8.53 4.96 -9.50
C VAL A 926 7.19 4.21 -9.35
N LEU A 927 6.51 3.90 -10.44
CA LEU A 927 5.26 3.13 -10.44
C LEU A 927 5.48 1.64 -10.13
N GLY A 928 6.73 1.15 -10.15
CA GLY A 928 7.12 -0.24 -9.91
C GLY A 928 8.43 -0.35 -9.10
N GLY A 929 8.95 -1.57 -8.96
CA GLY A 929 10.17 -1.86 -8.17
C GLY A 929 9.88 -2.21 -6.70
N GLU A 930 10.92 -2.23 -5.86
CA GLU A 930 10.85 -2.62 -4.45
C GLU A 930 9.99 -1.67 -3.59
N ASN A 931 9.88 -0.39 -3.99
CA ASN A 931 9.14 0.65 -3.26
C ASN A 931 8.29 1.51 -4.23
N PRO A 932 7.21 0.97 -4.80
CA PRO A 932 6.38 1.71 -5.74
C PRO A 932 5.65 2.86 -5.04
N ALA A 933 5.57 4.01 -5.69
CA ALA A 933 4.90 5.22 -5.23
C ALA A 933 4.00 5.80 -6.34
N PRO A 934 2.96 6.58 -6.00
CA PRO A 934 2.12 7.21 -7.01
C PRO A 934 2.92 8.24 -7.81
N LEU A 935 2.67 8.27 -9.13
CA LEU A 935 3.18 9.29 -10.05
C LEU A 935 2.01 10.11 -10.58
N PHE A 936 1.99 11.39 -10.25
CA PHE A 936 1.02 12.36 -10.72
C PHE A 936 1.61 13.10 -11.94
N LEU A 937 1.04 12.88 -13.12
CA LEU A 937 1.40 13.66 -14.32
C LEU A 937 0.76 15.05 -14.20
N SER A 938 1.39 15.93 -13.43
CA SER A 938 0.85 17.21 -12.96
C SER A 938 0.71 18.25 -14.07
N GLU A 939 1.47 18.12 -15.16
CA GLU A 939 1.31 18.95 -16.35
C GLU A 939 1.60 18.19 -17.65
N PHE A 940 0.67 18.37 -18.58
CA PHE A 940 0.79 18.02 -19.99
C PHE A 940 -0.26 18.84 -20.76
N GLY A 941 -0.01 19.08 -22.04
CA GLY A 941 -0.92 19.87 -22.86
C GLY A 941 -0.55 19.83 -24.33
N LYS A 942 -1.47 20.35 -25.15
CA LYS A 942 -1.25 20.60 -26.58
C LYS A 942 -2.09 21.80 -27.01
N ASP A 943 -1.77 22.36 -28.17
CA ASP A 943 -2.61 23.35 -28.83
C ASP A 943 -4.02 22.78 -29.09
N GLN A 944 -5.01 23.41 -28.49
CA GLN A 944 -6.41 23.00 -28.56
C GLN A 944 -7.14 23.55 -29.79
N ARG A 945 -6.52 24.46 -30.55
CA ARG A 945 -7.01 24.89 -31.87
C ARG A 945 -6.91 23.76 -32.90
N GLY A 946 -6.11 22.73 -32.62
CA GLY A 946 -6.08 21.47 -33.36
C GLY A 946 -5.24 21.48 -34.63
N ALA A 947 -4.62 22.60 -35.01
CA ALA A 947 -3.84 22.74 -36.23
C ALA A 947 -2.43 22.10 -36.16
N ASN A 948 -1.90 21.84 -34.96
CA ASN A 948 -0.56 21.29 -34.78
C ASN A 948 -0.57 19.75 -34.85
N GLU A 949 -0.28 19.21 -36.03
CA GLU A 949 -0.29 17.76 -36.26
C GLU A 949 0.74 17.00 -35.41
N ALA A 950 1.95 17.54 -35.23
CA ALA A 950 2.99 16.92 -34.42
C ALA A 950 2.52 16.73 -32.97
N GLU A 951 1.92 17.78 -32.37
CA GLU A 951 1.36 17.70 -31.02
C GLU A 951 0.14 16.78 -30.94
N ASN A 952 -0.69 16.72 -31.98
CA ASN A 952 -1.82 15.79 -32.03
C ASN A 952 -1.34 14.33 -32.00
N ARG A 953 -0.26 14.00 -32.72
CA ARG A 953 0.36 12.67 -32.73
C ARG A 953 1.04 12.34 -31.40
N TYR A 954 1.80 13.30 -30.83
CA TYR A 954 2.34 13.22 -29.48
C TYR A 954 1.25 12.90 -28.44
N PHE A 955 0.15 13.64 -28.46
CA PHE A 955 -0.92 13.48 -27.49
C PHE A 955 -1.59 12.11 -27.59
N SER A 956 -1.67 11.53 -28.79
CA SER A 956 -2.10 10.13 -28.96
C SER A 956 -1.17 9.13 -28.28
N CYS A 957 0.15 9.35 -28.37
CA CYS A 957 1.14 8.52 -27.69
C CYS A 957 1.03 8.64 -26.16
N LEU A 958 0.91 9.88 -25.66
CA LEU A 958 0.71 10.19 -24.25
C LEU A 958 -0.55 9.51 -23.70
N MET A 959 -1.70 9.67 -24.38
CA MET A 959 -2.98 9.11 -23.94
C MET A 959 -2.98 7.58 -23.92
N ALA A 960 -2.23 6.93 -24.82
CA ALA A 960 -2.04 5.48 -24.76
C ALA A 960 -1.35 5.07 -23.44
N THR A 961 -0.31 5.81 -23.04
CA THR A 961 0.45 5.57 -21.81
C THR A 961 -0.37 5.87 -20.56
N VAL A 962 -1.07 7.01 -20.52
CA VAL A 962 -1.95 7.41 -19.41
C VAL A 962 -3.06 6.38 -19.20
N ALA A 963 -3.67 5.88 -20.28
CA ALA A 963 -4.70 4.84 -20.20
C ALA A 963 -4.11 3.49 -19.74
N GLU A 964 -2.97 3.07 -20.30
CA GLU A 964 -2.35 1.77 -20.01
C GLU A 964 -1.88 1.68 -18.55
N ARG A 965 -1.28 2.76 -18.05
CA ARG A 965 -0.77 2.85 -16.67
C ARG A 965 -1.79 3.41 -15.69
N ASP A 966 -2.96 3.81 -16.16
CA ASP A 966 -4.02 4.43 -15.36
C ASP A 966 -3.46 5.49 -14.40
N LEU A 967 -2.74 6.46 -14.97
CA LEU A 967 -2.05 7.51 -14.19
C LEU A 967 -3.05 8.50 -13.60
N ASP A 968 -2.68 9.08 -12.47
CA ASP A 968 -3.25 10.31 -11.94
C ASP A 968 -2.66 11.49 -12.72
N TRP A 969 -3.45 12.50 -13.08
CA TRP A 969 -2.98 13.55 -13.99
C TRP A 969 -3.69 14.89 -13.82
N ALA A 970 -3.05 15.97 -14.27
CA ALA A 970 -3.63 17.30 -14.37
C ALA A 970 -3.31 17.94 -15.73
N TYR A 971 -4.35 18.33 -16.48
CA TYR A 971 -4.19 18.96 -17.80
C TYR A 971 -3.81 20.43 -17.65
N TRP A 972 -2.84 20.92 -18.44
CA TRP A 972 -2.52 22.33 -18.54
C TRP A 972 -3.18 22.94 -19.79
N GLY A 973 -4.16 23.84 -19.66
CA GLY A 973 -4.78 24.36 -18.43
C GLY A 973 -6.23 24.79 -18.62
N LEU A 974 -6.89 25.28 -17.57
CA LEU A 974 -8.29 25.71 -17.62
C LEU A 974 -8.46 27.00 -18.43
N GLN A 975 -7.55 27.94 -18.22
CA GLN A 975 -7.60 29.31 -18.68
C GLN A 975 -7.61 29.43 -20.21
N GLY A 976 -8.56 30.19 -20.75
CA GLY A 976 -8.58 30.55 -22.18
C GLY A 976 -7.80 31.82 -22.51
N SER A 977 -7.58 32.67 -21.51
CA SER A 977 -6.82 33.92 -21.59
C SER A 977 -6.27 34.32 -20.23
N TYR A 978 -5.28 35.21 -20.22
CA TYR A 978 -4.66 35.76 -19.01
C TYR A 978 -5.00 37.24 -18.81
N MET A 979 -5.32 37.65 -17.58
CA MET A 979 -5.42 39.07 -17.22
C MET A 979 -4.15 39.83 -17.56
N LEU A 980 -2.98 39.24 -17.27
CA LEU A 980 -1.68 39.80 -17.60
C LEU A 980 -0.61 38.70 -17.67
N ARG A 981 -0.07 38.47 -18.87
CA ARG A 981 1.06 37.55 -19.10
C ARG A 981 2.16 38.27 -19.87
N GLU A 982 3.36 38.29 -19.32
CA GLU A 982 4.56 38.88 -19.96
C GLU A 982 4.35 40.33 -20.46
N GLY A 983 3.55 41.11 -19.75
CA GLY A 983 3.25 42.51 -20.11
C GLY A 983 2.10 42.68 -21.11
N GLN A 984 1.54 41.60 -21.64
CA GLN A 984 0.36 41.62 -22.50
C GLN A 984 -0.90 41.35 -21.69
N VAL A 985 -1.91 42.18 -21.91
CA VAL A 985 -3.23 42.07 -21.28
C VAL A 985 -4.11 41.20 -22.18
N GLU A 986 -4.90 40.29 -21.57
CA GLU A 986 -5.85 39.43 -22.27
C GLU A 986 -5.17 38.54 -23.34
N MET A 987 -3.93 38.11 -23.08
CA MET A 987 -3.23 37.18 -23.95
C MET A 987 -3.98 35.85 -23.98
N GLU A 988 -4.30 35.37 -25.19
CA GLU A 988 -4.97 34.08 -25.39
C GLU A 988 -4.05 32.91 -25.02
N GLU A 989 -4.62 31.89 -24.37
CA GLU A 989 -3.97 30.62 -24.07
C GLU A 989 -4.49 29.52 -25.02
N PRO A 990 -3.75 29.16 -26.08
CA PRO A 990 -4.18 28.14 -27.02
C PRO A 990 -4.18 26.72 -26.44
N TYR A 991 -3.52 26.46 -25.30
CA TYR A 991 -3.57 25.18 -24.59
C TYR A 991 -4.79 25.09 -23.66
N GLY A 992 -5.50 26.20 -23.47
CA GLY A 992 -6.64 26.35 -22.59
C GLY A 992 -7.85 25.51 -22.97
N LEU A 993 -8.57 24.99 -21.97
CA LEU A 993 -9.85 24.33 -22.19
C LEU A 993 -10.95 25.31 -22.58
N PHE A 994 -10.90 26.54 -22.07
CA PHE A 994 -11.79 27.62 -22.49
C PHE A 994 -11.27 28.33 -23.74
N ASP A 995 -12.19 28.87 -24.53
CA ASP A 995 -11.85 29.89 -25.55
C ASP A 995 -11.36 31.20 -24.89
N ALA A 996 -10.78 32.11 -25.68
CA ALA A 996 -10.21 33.35 -25.16
C ALA A 996 -11.20 34.22 -24.37
N ASN A 997 -12.50 34.09 -24.65
CA ASN A 997 -13.57 34.85 -24.00
C ASN A 997 -14.15 34.13 -22.78
N TRP A 998 -13.68 32.90 -22.49
CA TRP A 998 -14.23 32.01 -21.46
C TRP A 998 -15.68 31.59 -21.71
N GLU A 999 -16.19 31.76 -22.93
CA GLU A 999 -17.60 31.50 -23.22
C GLU A 999 -17.89 30.03 -23.41
N ASN A 1000 -17.04 29.35 -24.17
CA ASN A 1000 -17.22 27.94 -24.53
C ASN A 1000 -15.97 27.13 -24.23
N ALA A 1001 -16.17 25.82 -24.12
CA ALA A 1001 -15.06 24.88 -24.28
C ALA A 1001 -14.46 25.05 -25.69
N ARG A 1002 -13.16 25.29 -25.77
CA ARG A 1002 -12.43 25.54 -27.01
C ARG A 1002 -12.51 24.37 -27.99
N ASN A 1003 -12.51 23.15 -27.47
CA ASN A 1003 -12.54 21.93 -28.26
C ASN A 1003 -13.37 20.86 -27.54
N SER A 1004 -14.66 20.78 -27.86
CA SER A 1004 -15.56 19.77 -27.26
C SER A 1004 -15.14 18.34 -27.60
N THR A 1005 -14.68 18.09 -28.82
CA THR A 1005 -14.13 16.79 -29.24
C THR A 1005 -12.91 16.36 -28.43
N PHE A 1006 -12.12 17.31 -27.91
CA PHE A 1006 -11.03 17.02 -27.00
C PHE A 1006 -11.54 16.55 -25.63
N LEU A 1007 -12.58 17.20 -25.08
CA LEU A 1007 -13.19 16.76 -23.83
C LEU A 1007 -13.82 15.36 -23.96
N ASP A 1008 -14.44 15.06 -25.11
CA ASP A 1008 -14.95 13.72 -25.42
C ASP A 1008 -13.82 12.67 -25.42
N ARG A 1009 -12.66 13.03 -25.95
CA ARG A 1009 -11.48 12.16 -25.99
C ARG A 1009 -10.94 11.83 -24.58
N LEU A 1010 -11.14 12.70 -23.60
CA LEU A 1010 -10.69 12.48 -22.21
C LEU A 1010 -11.63 11.56 -21.42
N GLN A 1011 -12.89 11.36 -21.85
CA GLN A 1011 -13.93 10.64 -21.08
C GLN A 1011 -13.54 9.23 -20.62
N HIS A 1012 -12.68 8.53 -21.37
CA HIS A 1012 -12.16 7.24 -20.93
C HIS A 1012 -11.16 7.37 -19.77
N VAL A 1013 -10.16 8.25 -19.92
CA VAL A 1013 -9.08 8.43 -18.94
C VAL A 1013 -9.50 9.24 -17.72
N LEU A 1014 -10.63 9.97 -17.79
CA LEU A 1014 -11.33 10.54 -16.64
C LEU A 1014 -11.83 9.45 -15.67
N LYS A 1015 -12.06 8.23 -16.16
CA LYS A 1015 -12.54 7.11 -15.35
C LYS A 1015 -11.36 6.32 -14.80
N MET A 1016 -11.58 5.75 -13.62
CA MET A 1016 -10.73 4.70 -13.08
C MET A 1016 -10.96 3.41 -13.88
N THR A 1017 -9.90 2.89 -14.52
CA THR A 1017 -9.96 1.66 -15.33
C THR A 1017 -9.44 0.46 -14.57
N GLN A 1018 -8.47 0.66 -13.69
CA GLN A 1018 -7.84 -0.32 -12.79
C GLN A 1018 -8.17 0.03 -11.32
N GLY A 1019 -8.53 -0.97 -10.51
CA GLY A 1019 -8.67 -0.78 -9.06
C GLY A 1019 -7.53 -1.48 -8.30
N MET A 1020 -7.42 -1.25 -6.99
CA MET A 1020 -6.75 -2.26 -6.15
C MET A 1020 -7.56 -3.56 -6.23
N PRO A 1021 -6.92 -4.76 -6.21
CA PRO A 1021 -7.65 -6.02 -6.11
C PRO A 1021 -8.48 -6.01 -4.82
N PHE A 1022 -9.77 -5.74 -4.96
CA PHE A 1022 -10.71 -5.76 -3.86
C PHE A 1022 -10.88 -7.22 -3.43
N PHE A 1023 -10.88 -7.45 -2.11
CA PHE A 1023 -11.33 -8.70 -1.49
C PHE A 1023 -12.81 -8.97 -1.85
N SER A 1024 -13.04 -9.50 -3.05
CA SER A 1024 -14.32 -10.06 -3.46
C SER A 1024 -14.35 -11.51 -2.98
N SER A 1025 -15.04 -11.73 -1.85
CA SER A 1025 -15.36 -13.01 -1.23
C SER A 1025 -16.32 -13.86 -2.08
N SER A 1026 -16.02 -14.08 -3.35
CA SER A 1026 -16.77 -14.97 -4.23
C SER A 1026 -15.79 -15.83 -5.02
N SER A 1027 -15.54 -17.01 -4.47
CA SER A 1027 -15.22 -18.18 -5.28
C SER A 1027 -16.21 -18.26 -6.45
N LYS A 1028 -15.70 -18.56 -7.65
CA LYS A 1028 -16.42 -18.75 -8.93
C LYS A 1028 -16.49 -17.51 -9.84
N SER A 1029 -15.37 -17.11 -10.42
CA SER A 1029 -15.29 -17.08 -11.89
C SER A 1029 -13.83 -17.24 -12.32
N LYS A 1030 -13.55 -18.29 -13.08
CA LYS A 1030 -12.54 -18.22 -14.14
C LYS A 1030 -12.89 -16.97 -14.94
N ASP A 1031 -12.08 -15.94 -14.94
CA ASP A 1031 -12.28 -14.83 -15.86
C ASP A 1031 -10.91 -14.26 -16.19
N SER A 1032 -10.49 -14.52 -17.43
CA SER A 1032 -9.43 -13.85 -18.15
C SER A 1032 -9.32 -12.39 -17.70
N ARG A 1033 -8.10 -11.85 -17.48
CA ARG A 1033 -7.91 -10.42 -17.22
C ARG A 1033 -8.56 -9.65 -18.38
N TYR A 1034 -9.72 -9.09 -18.13
CA TYR A 1034 -10.46 -8.41 -19.18
C TYR A 1034 -9.79 -7.09 -19.52
N CYS A 1035 -9.84 -6.77 -20.80
CA CYS A 1035 -9.36 -5.51 -21.32
C CYS A 1035 -10.44 -4.79 -22.11
N VAL A 1036 -10.23 -3.50 -22.24
CA VAL A 1036 -10.94 -2.64 -23.18
C VAL A 1036 -9.96 -2.33 -24.31
N ILE A 1037 -10.36 -2.48 -25.57
CA ILE A 1037 -9.52 -2.03 -26.69
C ILE A 1037 -9.80 -0.55 -26.89
N TYR A 1038 -8.83 0.27 -26.57
CA TYR A 1038 -8.87 1.73 -26.55
C TYR A 1038 -8.14 2.30 -27.78
N HIS A 1039 -8.75 3.29 -28.44
CA HIS A 1039 -8.17 3.99 -29.58
C HIS A 1039 -7.69 5.40 -29.13
N PRO A 1040 -6.39 5.61 -28.90
CA PRO A 1040 -5.90 6.81 -28.22
C PRO A 1040 -6.16 8.12 -28.98
N GLN A 1041 -6.18 8.09 -30.31
CA GLN A 1041 -6.42 9.29 -31.15
C GLN A 1041 -7.85 9.84 -30.98
N SER A 1042 -8.84 8.97 -30.82
CA SER A 1042 -10.25 9.38 -30.68
C SER A 1042 -10.78 9.31 -29.25
N GLY A 1043 -10.06 8.65 -28.35
CA GLY A 1043 -10.53 8.41 -26.98
C GLY A 1043 -11.67 7.40 -26.89
N LYS A 1044 -11.98 6.71 -27.99
CA LYS A 1044 -13.08 5.74 -28.08
C LYS A 1044 -12.63 4.33 -27.73
N CYS A 1045 -13.60 3.49 -27.40
CA CYS A 1045 -13.40 2.08 -27.07
C CYS A 1045 -14.14 1.21 -28.08
N LEU A 1046 -13.61 0.02 -28.35
CA LEU A 1046 -14.29 -0.93 -29.23
C LEU A 1046 -15.54 -1.52 -28.56
N GLN A 1047 -16.60 -1.57 -29.34
CA GLN A 1047 -17.86 -2.22 -29.05
C GLN A 1047 -18.17 -3.20 -30.18
N ALA A 1048 -18.55 -4.42 -29.81
CA ALA A 1048 -19.08 -5.42 -30.71
C ALA A 1048 -20.59 -5.54 -30.51
N ASP A 1049 -21.35 -5.39 -31.60
CA ASP A 1049 -22.80 -5.59 -31.64
C ASP A 1049 -23.19 -6.39 -32.88
N ARG A 1050 -23.96 -7.47 -32.70
CA ARG A 1050 -24.41 -8.40 -33.75
C ARG A 1050 -23.31 -8.85 -34.74
N GLY A 1051 -22.08 -9.03 -34.25
CA GLY A 1051 -20.93 -9.45 -35.06
C GLY A 1051 -20.14 -8.30 -35.71
N ASN A 1052 -20.67 -7.08 -35.73
CA ASN A 1052 -19.98 -5.89 -36.22
C ASN A 1052 -19.17 -5.22 -35.10
N VAL A 1053 -18.04 -4.62 -35.45
CA VAL A 1053 -17.18 -3.90 -34.50
C VAL A 1053 -17.13 -2.40 -34.83
N SER A 1054 -17.41 -1.57 -33.83
CA SER A 1054 -17.46 -0.11 -33.95
C SER A 1054 -16.82 0.58 -32.74
N ALA A 1055 -16.45 1.84 -32.88
CA ALA A 1055 -15.91 2.68 -31.82
C ALA A 1055 -17.02 3.45 -31.08
N THR A 1056 -17.05 3.37 -29.75
CA THR A 1056 -18.03 4.03 -28.87
C THR A 1056 -17.37 4.96 -27.83
N ASN A 1057 -18.16 5.79 -27.14
CA ASN A 1057 -17.72 6.79 -26.15
C ASN A 1057 -17.20 6.20 -24.82
N CYS A 1058 -16.81 4.93 -24.82
CA CYS A 1058 -16.39 4.22 -23.62
C CYS A 1058 -17.41 4.32 -22.45
N HIS A 1059 -18.72 4.37 -22.72
CA HIS A 1059 -19.74 4.07 -21.71
C HIS A 1059 -20.35 2.67 -21.95
N HIS A 1060 -20.37 2.23 -23.20
CA HIS A 1060 -20.96 0.96 -23.65
C HIS A 1060 -19.95 0.10 -24.40
N TRP A 1061 -18.74 -0.05 -23.86
CA TRP A 1061 -17.68 -0.84 -24.51
C TRP A 1061 -17.92 -2.35 -24.37
N SER A 1062 -17.34 -3.11 -25.30
CA SER A 1062 -17.20 -4.54 -25.13
C SER A 1062 -15.99 -4.86 -24.26
N LEU A 1063 -16.13 -5.88 -23.42
CA LEU A 1063 -15.03 -6.42 -22.65
C LEU A 1063 -14.37 -7.52 -23.49
N TRP A 1064 -13.05 -7.49 -23.57
CA TRP A 1064 -12.27 -8.39 -24.37
C TRP A 1064 -11.31 -9.18 -23.49
N SER A 1065 -10.79 -10.30 -23.97
CA SER A 1065 -9.66 -10.98 -23.33
C SER A 1065 -8.67 -11.43 -24.38
N HIS A 1066 -7.38 -11.34 -24.04
CA HIS A 1066 -6.29 -11.65 -24.94
C HIS A 1066 -5.23 -12.40 -24.14
N ASP A 1067 -4.80 -13.56 -24.64
CA ASP A 1067 -3.93 -14.47 -23.89
C ASP A 1067 -2.44 -14.24 -24.17
N GLY A 1068 -2.10 -13.27 -25.01
CA GLY A 1068 -0.73 -12.91 -25.35
C GLY A 1068 -0.56 -12.59 -26.83
N ASP A 1069 0.60 -12.04 -27.18
CA ASP A 1069 0.92 -11.67 -28.57
C ASP A 1069 0.79 -12.87 -29.51
N GLY A 1070 0.12 -12.69 -30.66
CA GLY A 1070 -0.17 -13.76 -31.60
C GLY A 1070 -1.34 -14.67 -31.22
N SER A 1071 -2.12 -14.34 -30.19
CA SER A 1071 -3.32 -15.09 -29.78
C SER A 1071 -4.64 -14.37 -30.17
N PRO A 1072 -5.78 -15.08 -30.16
CA PRO A 1072 -7.07 -14.44 -30.38
C PRO A 1072 -7.43 -13.38 -29.34
N ILE A 1073 -8.14 -12.35 -29.79
CA ILE A 1073 -8.79 -11.34 -28.93
C ILE A 1073 -10.26 -11.71 -28.82
N TRP A 1074 -10.63 -12.32 -27.70
CA TRP A 1074 -11.96 -12.88 -27.44
C TRP A 1074 -12.94 -11.82 -26.93
N LEU A 1075 -14.18 -11.89 -27.39
CA LEU A 1075 -15.27 -11.07 -26.87
C LEU A 1075 -15.87 -11.72 -25.62
N ARG A 1076 -15.91 -11.00 -24.50
CA ARG A 1076 -16.52 -11.48 -23.26
C ARG A 1076 -18.02 -11.73 -23.47
N ARG A 1077 -18.52 -12.87 -22.94
CA ARG A 1077 -19.92 -13.36 -23.00
C ARG A 1077 -20.38 -13.99 -24.32
N ASN A 1078 -19.56 -13.99 -25.37
CA ASN A 1078 -19.82 -14.72 -26.62
C ASN A 1078 -18.63 -15.64 -26.93
N SER A 1079 -18.86 -16.78 -27.59
CA SER A 1079 -17.80 -17.69 -28.03
C SER A 1079 -17.04 -17.19 -29.28
N GLY A 1080 -16.98 -15.87 -29.48
CA GLY A 1080 -16.41 -15.26 -30.67
C GLY A 1080 -15.19 -14.39 -30.38
N CYS A 1081 -14.36 -14.19 -31.39
CA CYS A 1081 -13.14 -13.40 -31.35
C CYS A 1081 -13.09 -12.42 -32.51
N LEU A 1082 -12.29 -11.37 -32.33
CA LEU A 1082 -12.05 -10.37 -33.36
C LEU A 1082 -11.30 -10.99 -34.54
N ALA A 1083 -11.73 -10.72 -35.77
CA ALA A 1083 -11.13 -11.23 -36.98
C ALA A 1083 -10.88 -10.15 -38.04
N ALA A 1084 -9.75 -10.29 -38.74
CA ALA A 1084 -9.42 -9.53 -39.93
C ALA A 1084 -10.04 -10.19 -41.18
N VAL A 1085 -10.95 -9.48 -41.84
CA VAL A 1085 -11.66 -10.03 -43.01
C VAL A 1085 -10.87 -9.79 -44.29
N GLY A 1086 -10.44 -8.55 -44.53
CA GLY A 1086 -9.74 -8.15 -45.74
C GLY A 1086 -9.46 -6.65 -45.75
N ASP A 1087 -8.64 -6.20 -46.70
CA ASP A 1087 -8.21 -4.79 -46.78
C ASP A 1087 -9.40 -3.86 -47.07
N GLY A 1088 -9.60 -2.87 -46.21
CA GLY A 1088 -10.72 -1.92 -46.24
C GLY A 1088 -12.05 -2.50 -45.73
N GLN A 1089 -12.10 -3.75 -45.28
CA GLN A 1089 -13.32 -4.39 -44.80
C GLN A 1089 -13.53 -4.19 -43.30
N PRO A 1090 -14.78 -4.18 -42.79
CA PRO A 1090 -15.05 -4.13 -41.37
C PRO A 1090 -14.41 -5.30 -40.62
N ALA A 1091 -13.81 -5.02 -39.46
CA ALA A 1091 -13.44 -6.06 -38.51
C ALA A 1091 -14.72 -6.66 -37.91
N VAL A 1092 -14.75 -7.99 -37.77
CA VAL A 1092 -15.93 -8.72 -37.32
C VAL A 1092 -15.62 -9.59 -36.12
N VAL A 1093 -16.66 -10.03 -35.42
CA VAL A 1093 -16.56 -11.09 -34.42
C VAL A 1093 -17.00 -12.41 -35.05
N THR A 1094 -16.07 -13.36 -35.16
CA THR A 1094 -16.30 -14.70 -35.71
C THR A 1094 -16.24 -15.77 -34.62
N THR A 1095 -16.86 -16.92 -34.86
CA THR A 1095 -16.76 -18.10 -33.97
C THR A 1095 -15.55 -18.99 -34.29
N ASN A 1096 -14.91 -18.82 -35.46
CA ASN A 1096 -13.74 -19.61 -35.85
C ASN A 1096 -12.42 -18.95 -35.40
N CYS A 1097 -12.11 -19.06 -34.12
CA CYS A 1097 -10.97 -18.38 -33.50
C CYS A 1097 -9.62 -19.04 -33.70
N SER A 1098 -9.59 -20.19 -34.38
CA SER A 1098 -8.34 -20.88 -34.77
C SER A 1098 -7.80 -20.39 -36.11
N SER A 1099 -8.53 -19.53 -36.82
CA SER A 1099 -8.08 -18.93 -38.09
C SER A 1099 -6.92 -17.95 -37.87
N GLN A 1100 -6.01 -17.85 -38.83
CA GLN A 1100 -4.96 -16.83 -38.88
C GLN A 1100 -5.52 -15.40 -38.85
N GLN A 1101 -6.77 -15.22 -39.31
CA GLN A 1101 -7.54 -13.97 -39.22
C GLN A 1101 -7.83 -13.52 -37.81
N CYS A 1102 -7.78 -14.43 -36.84
CA CYS A 1102 -8.05 -14.14 -35.45
C CYS A 1102 -6.78 -13.98 -34.62
N LEU A 1103 -5.59 -14.27 -35.16
CA LEU A 1103 -4.34 -14.22 -34.42
C LEU A 1103 -3.76 -12.80 -34.49
N TRP A 1104 -4.00 -12.02 -33.44
CA TRP A 1104 -3.59 -10.62 -33.37
C TRP A 1104 -2.23 -10.47 -32.72
N ARG A 1105 -1.36 -9.68 -33.34
CA ARG A 1105 -0.02 -9.35 -32.84
C ARG A 1105 0.21 -7.85 -32.77
N TYR A 1106 0.97 -7.41 -31.77
CA TYR A 1106 1.50 -6.06 -31.70
C TYR A 1106 2.66 -5.93 -32.70
N VAL A 1107 2.50 -5.01 -33.64
CA VAL A 1107 3.54 -4.65 -34.62
C VAL A 1107 3.94 -3.18 -34.43
N SER A 1108 4.93 -2.70 -35.17
CA SER A 1108 5.62 -1.42 -34.97
C SER A 1108 6.41 -1.33 -33.66
N SER A 1109 7.40 -0.44 -33.57
CA SER A 1109 8.16 -0.24 -32.33
C SER A 1109 7.31 0.33 -31.19
N SER A 1110 6.25 1.11 -31.49
CA SER A 1110 5.36 1.68 -30.49
C SER A 1110 4.46 0.63 -29.82
N LYS A 1111 4.32 -0.55 -30.43
CA LYS A 1111 3.39 -1.62 -30.03
C LYS A 1111 1.95 -1.12 -29.89
N LEU A 1112 1.54 -0.21 -30.78
CA LEU A 1112 0.18 0.32 -30.86
C LEU A 1112 -0.58 -0.18 -32.11
N HIS A 1113 0.10 -0.78 -33.08
CA HIS A 1113 -0.57 -1.44 -34.19
C HIS A 1113 -0.94 -2.87 -33.80
N LEU A 1114 -2.21 -3.22 -33.93
CA LEU A 1114 -2.69 -4.61 -33.81
C LEU A 1114 -2.91 -5.16 -35.22
N ALA A 1115 -2.14 -6.16 -35.60
CA ALA A 1115 -2.20 -6.77 -36.92
C ALA A 1115 -2.63 -8.24 -36.88
N ALA A 1116 -3.38 -8.68 -37.88
CA ALA A 1116 -3.73 -10.08 -38.14
C ALA A 1116 -3.73 -10.34 -39.64
N LYS A 1117 -3.64 -11.62 -40.04
CA LYS A 1117 -3.59 -11.99 -41.46
C LYS A 1117 -4.98 -12.15 -42.07
N ASP A 1118 -5.22 -11.66 -43.28
CA ASP A 1118 -6.46 -11.96 -44.00
C ASP A 1118 -6.46 -13.38 -44.61
N ASP A 1119 -7.52 -13.73 -45.35
CA ASP A 1119 -7.67 -15.02 -46.02
C ASP A 1119 -6.60 -15.29 -47.10
N GLN A 1120 -5.96 -14.22 -47.59
CA GLN A 1120 -4.87 -14.24 -48.56
C GLN A 1120 -3.48 -14.23 -47.89
N GLY A 1121 -3.43 -14.25 -46.55
CA GLY A 1121 -2.20 -14.29 -45.76
C GLY A 1121 -1.49 -12.93 -45.62
N ARG A 1122 -2.13 -11.82 -46.05
CA ARG A 1122 -1.61 -10.46 -45.97
C ARG A 1122 -1.86 -9.88 -44.58
N ASP A 1123 -0.88 -9.16 -44.05
CA ASP A 1123 -1.00 -8.54 -42.73
C ASP A 1123 -1.77 -7.22 -42.78
N LEU A 1124 -2.85 -7.15 -42.00
CA LEU A 1124 -3.73 -5.99 -41.90
C LEU A 1124 -3.82 -5.51 -40.46
N CYS A 1125 -3.76 -4.19 -40.28
CA CYS A 1125 -3.91 -3.52 -39.00
C CYS A 1125 -5.36 -3.08 -38.79
N LEU A 1126 -5.78 -3.02 -37.52
CA LEU A 1126 -7.01 -2.30 -37.16
C LEU A 1126 -6.88 -0.82 -37.53
N GLU A 1127 -7.96 -0.23 -38.05
CA GLU A 1127 -8.07 1.20 -38.34
C GLU A 1127 -9.45 1.70 -37.90
N TRP A 1128 -9.50 2.87 -37.26
CA TRP A 1128 -10.77 3.53 -36.96
C TRP A 1128 -11.23 4.38 -38.16
N ASN A 1129 -12.39 4.08 -38.71
CA ASN A 1129 -13.02 4.95 -39.71
C ASN A 1129 -13.82 6.05 -39.01
N SER A 1130 -13.30 7.28 -39.04
CA SER A 1130 -13.93 8.44 -38.42
C SER A 1130 -15.29 8.81 -39.02
N SER A 1131 -15.55 8.45 -40.28
CA SER A 1131 -16.75 8.86 -41.03
C SER A 1131 -18.04 8.23 -40.52
N ASN A 1132 -17.96 6.97 -40.06
CA ASN A 1132 -19.12 6.17 -39.63
C ASN A 1132 -18.85 5.41 -38.31
N SER A 1133 -17.71 5.66 -37.66
CA SER A 1133 -17.26 4.99 -36.44
C SER A 1133 -17.07 3.47 -36.54
N THR A 1134 -17.01 2.87 -37.74
CA THR A 1134 -16.69 1.44 -37.89
C THR A 1134 -15.21 1.16 -37.66
N ILE A 1135 -14.88 0.00 -37.11
CA ILE A 1135 -13.51 -0.50 -37.10
C ILE A 1135 -13.31 -1.37 -38.34
N VAL A 1136 -12.28 -1.06 -39.13
CA VAL A 1136 -11.93 -1.81 -40.35
C VAL A 1136 -10.55 -2.43 -40.19
N THR A 1137 -10.24 -3.41 -41.04
CA THR A 1137 -8.87 -3.91 -41.22
C THR A 1137 -8.30 -3.36 -42.51
N LYS A 1138 -7.08 -2.85 -42.47
CA LYS A 1138 -6.44 -2.21 -43.63
C LYS A 1138 -4.95 -2.48 -43.65
N LYS A 1139 -4.30 -2.29 -44.81
CA LYS A 1139 -2.83 -2.32 -44.87
C LYS A 1139 -2.23 -1.45 -43.75
N CYS A 1140 -1.30 -2.02 -42.99
CA CYS A 1140 -0.62 -1.31 -41.92
C CYS A 1140 0.17 -0.14 -42.48
N VAL A 1141 -0.06 1.07 -41.95
CA VAL A 1141 0.62 2.28 -42.42
C VAL A 1141 1.89 2.54 -41.65
N CYS A 1142 2.86 3.18 -42.31
CA CYS A 1142 4.19 3.44 -41.76
C CYS A 1142 4.99 2.19 -41.37
N LEU A 1143 4.59 1.01 -41.86
CA LEU A 1143 5.30 -0.25 -41.70
C LEU A 1143 5.70 -0.83 -43.06
N GLY A 1144 6.87 -1.48 -43.11
CA GLY A 1144 7.32 -2.27 -44.25
C GLY A 1144 6.57 -3.59 -44.37
N ASP A 1145 6.87 -4.35 -45.41
CA ASP A 1145 6.27 -5.70 -45.62
C ASP A 1145 6.69 -6.70 -44.52
N ASP A 1146 7.79 -6.42 -43.81
CA ASP A 1146 8.26 -7.15 -42.63
C ASP A 1146 7.61 -6.68 -41.32
N LEU A 1147 6.68 -5.70 -41.39
CA LEU A 1147 5.99 -5.06 -40.27
C LEU A 1147 6.89 -4.26 -39.32
N ASN A 1148 8.11 -3.93 -39.77
CA ASN A 1148 8.99 -2.99 -39.08
C ASN A 1148 8.69 -1.55 -39.50
N ASP A 1149 9.02 -0.59 -38.63
CA ASP A 1149 8.83 0.83 -38.93
C ASP A 1149 9.66 1.27 -40.13
N VAL A 1150 9.02 1.94 -41.07
CA VAL A 1150 9.76 2.60 -42.15
C VAL A 1150 10.49 3.82 -41.60
N PRO A 1151 11.71 4.15 -42.10
CA PRO A 1151 12.47 5.31 -41.61
C PRO A 1151 11.78 6.66 -41.80
N TRP A 1152 10.83 6.74 -42.74
CA TRP A 1152 10.10 7.96 -43.06
C TRP A 1152 8.70 7.63 -43.56
N CYS A 1153 7.67 8.21 -42.94
CA CYS A 1153 6.27 8.02 -43.29
C CYS A 1153 5.49 9.33 -43.21
N SER A 1154 4.88 9.78 -44.32
CA SER A 1154 4.02 10.97 -44.33
C SER A 1154 2.61 10.72 -43.82
N GLU A 1155 2.16 9.47 -43.74
CA GLU A 1155 0.84 9.15 -43.21
C GLU A 1155 0.79 9.31 -41.68
N ASP A 1156 -0.40 9.51 -41.13
CA ASP A 1156 -0.64 9.52 -39.68
C ASP A 1156 -0.96 8.09 -39.20
N PRO A 1157 -0.01 7.40 -38.53
CA PRO A 1157 -0.25 6.05 -38.03
C PRO A 1157 -1.19 6.02 -36.84
N THR A 1158 -1.47 7.15 -36.18
CA THR A 1158 -2.27 7.16 -34.95
C THR A 1158 -3.72 6.75 -35.16
N ARG A 1159 -4.23 6.75 -36.40
CA ARG A 1159 -5.54 6.20 -36.80
C ARG A 1159 -5.61 4.67 -36.74
N GLN A 1160 -4.46 4.00 -36.68
CA GLN A 1160 -4.31 2.54 -36.56
C GLN A 1160 -3.81 2.13 -35.17
N TRP A 1161 -3.70 3.07 -34.23
CA TRP A 1161 -3.21 2.80 -32.89
C TRP A 1161 -4.33 2.32 -31.97
N PHE A 1162 -4.19 1.12 -31.44
CA PHE A 1162 -5.09 0.51 -30.48
C PHE A 1162 -4.30 -0.08 -29.31
N LYS A 1163 -4.85 0.05 -28.10
CA LYS A 1163 -4.23 -0.46 -26.88
C LYS A 1163 -5.22 -1.29 -26.09
N LEU A 1164 -4.81 -2.46 -25.63
CA LEU A 1164 -5.60 -3.28 -24.69
C LEU A 1164 -5.36 -2.77 -23.27
N ILE A 1165 -6.35 -2.11 -22.69
CA ILE A 1165 -6.31 -1.54 -21.34
C ILE A 1165 -6.93 -2.52 -20.36
N SER A 1166 -6.14 -3.01 -19.40
CA SER A 1166 -6.65 -3.90 -18.35
C SER A 1166 -7.71 -3.21 -17.51
N THR A 1167 -8.80 -3.91 -17.17
CA THR A 1167 -9.85 -3.36 -16.31
C THR A 1167 -10.37 -4.34 -15.25
N ASN A 1168 -10.72 -3.78 -14.09
CA ASN A 1168 -11.32 -4.53 -12.97
C ASN A 1168 -12.85 -4.44 -12.94
N LYS A 1169 -13.49 -3.76 -13.92
CA LYS A 1169 -14.95 -3.64 -14.00
C LYS A 1169 -15.56 -4.94 -14.54
N LYS A 1170 -16.45 -5.55 -13.75
CA LYS A 1170 -17.18 -6.78 -14.11
C LYS A 1170 -18.35 -6.52 -15.07
#